data_AF-A0AAV6ZZ20-F1
#
_entry.id   AF-A0AAV6ZZ20-F1
#
_cell.length_a   1.000
_cell.length_b   1.000
_cell.length_c   1.000
_cell.angle_alpha   90.00
_cell.angle_beta   90.00
_cell.angle_gamma   90.00
#
_symmetry.space_group_name_H-M   'P 1'
#
loop_
_entity.id
_entity.type
_entity.pdbx_description
1 polymer ?
#
loop_
_entity_poly.entity_id
_entity_poly.type
_entity_poly.pdbx_seq_one_letter_code
_entity_poly.pdbx_strand_id
1 'polypeptide(L)'
;MDGEDVAALRAELDRVSAELHETTEEKFQAAQYGLAVLEENAELKQKYCDLESECDALKLEVKQMKEALAEAHSNQKRTAADGENREEILLKETASREAKLTGKIDELQNEVRQMKSLMTNTSADNDRLTLVIQNLKKDCHDSEKEKVQLREEIKQCKIREMRHLQDFSELEEENISLLKQVSVLKENQVDYEGIKHELKRRDEEIDILNGQLDELVRLKDIAERQLEEALESLKSEREQKNELRRELSGYLSYDSIGNLQTNFEDHNDEEFDSGYNSGGLNKSNGEILMSTPRNSDIFHPGPKLASDLFTELSLTEIQKLKQQLLQVDREKTNMEINMQEVQRNLDEMSKDLCQERKINTELVEQIKVLQKSSISKHHFDHGDEKSKCTCGQEGLEVLKLEKELKEVKQKFDTCEKRYQQEKLEWEQNKQVVAEELHTSLKSGDDDRGLLSVLQEDLRTARRLYCDFQSKLNLAQDELLSFIEELAHLYNHVCMRNNLTPNRVMLDYFRDGKGAKLHFRKRKSSDFFGKLLVNSDLEISDLRSGERSPLSSPDSSIGSDFGDSNREPLSITHLIAIVKDQIKPLQGALSVSWHHTSLETLTSEMDKEKEVLVEEIMKLKALLSTKREQIATLRTVLKANKQTAEVAMSNLKSKYENEKTLVSETMLKLRHELKALKEDAATFSSMRSVFASRYSIVIRDCFV
;
A
#
# COMPACT_ATOMS: atom_id res chain seq x y z
N MET A 1 176.62 -104.78 -57.27
CA MET A 1 176.13 -105.99 -56.59
C MET A 1 175.18 -105.46 -55.56
N ASP A 2 173.91 -105.50 -55.94
CA ASP A 2 172.82 -104.67 -55.44
C ASP A 2 171.93 -105.55 -54.56
N GLY A 3 171.59 -105.08 -53.36
CA GLY A 3 170.81 -105.85 -52.38
C GLY A 3 170.34 -105.07 -51.16
N GLU A 4 171.02 -103.98 -50.77
CA GLU A 4 170.63 -103.18 -49.59
C GLU A 4 169.63 -102.06 -49.88
N ASP A 5 169.57 -101.50 -51.10
CA ASP A 5 168.68 -100.37 -51.43
C ASP A 5 167.18 -100.74 -51.58
N VAL A 6 166.85 -102.00 -51.87
CA VAL A 6 165.46 -102.44 -52.10
C VAL A 6 164.70 -102.70 -50.79
N ALA A 7 165.41 -103.06 -49.71
CA ALA A 7 164.80 -103.33 -48.40
C ALA A 7 164.47 -102.03 -47.64
N ALA A 8 165.32 -101.01 -47.75
CA ALA A 8 165.09 -99.70 -47.14
C ALA A 8 163.89 -98.97 -47.77
N LEU A 9 163.74 -99.05 -49.10
CA LEU A 9 162.60 -98.44 -49.81
C LEU A 9 161.25 -99.12 -49.49
N ARG A 10 161.22 -100.43 -49.21
CA ARG A 10 159.98 -101.12 -48.81
C ARG A 10 159.54 -100.77 -47.39
N ALA A 11 160.48 -100.73 -46.43
CA ALA A 11 160.17 -100.33 -45.07
C ALA A 11 159.68 -98.87 -45.00
N GLU A 12 160.25 -97.99 -45.82
CA GLU A 12 159.82 -96.60 -45.90
C GLU A 12 158.46 -96.44 -46.60
N LEU A 13 158.17 -97.26 -47.62
CA LEU A 13 156.84 -97.31 -48.24
C LEU A 13 155.75 -97.80 -47.25
N ASP A 14 156.06 -98.82 -46.44
CA ASP A 14 155.14 -99.34 -45.41
C ASP A 14 154.91 -98.31 -44.28
N ARG A 15 155.97 -97.61 -43.85
CA ARG A 15 155.86 -96.51 -42.87
C ARG A 15 155.00 -95.37 -43.40
N VAL A 16 155.26 -94.91 -44.62
CA VAL A 16 154.47 -93.84 -45.26
C VAL A 16 153.04 -94.30 -45.53
N SER A 17 152.80 -95.58 -45.82
CA SER A 17 151.44 -96.11 -46.00
C SER A 17 150.67 -96.20 -44.69
N ALA A 18 151.32 -96.56 -43.58
CA ALA A 18 150.71 -96.58 -42.26
C ALA A 18 150.43 -95.15 -41.75
N GLU A 19 151.36 -94.22 -41.93
CA GLU A 19 151.19 -92.80 -41.58
C GLU A 19 150.12 -92.13 -42.48
N LEU A 20 150.05 -92.52 -43.76
CA LEU A 20 148.94 -92.13 -44.65
C LEU A 20 147.61 -92.72 -44.17
N HIS A 21 147.59 -93.97 -43.71
CA HIS A 21 146.38 -94.61 -43.20
C HIS A 21 145.88 -93.96 -41.90
N GLU A 22 146.76 -93.74 -40.93
CA GLU A 22 146.48 -93.04 -39.67
C GLU A 22 146.00 -91.62 -39.95
N THR A 23 146.67 -90.86 -40.81
CA THR A 23 146.20 -89.51 -41.20
C THR A 23 144.88 -89.54 -41.98
N THR A 24 144.57 -90.61 -42.72
CA THR A 24 143.24 -90.76 -43.35
C THR A 24 142.15 -91.12 -42.34
N GLU A 25 142.43 -91.95 -41.34
CA GLU A 25 141.50 -92.29 -40.28
C GLU A 25 141.26 -91.09 -39.36
N GLU A 26 142.29 -90.34 -38.98
CA GLU A 26 142.15 -89.09 -38.23
C GLU A 26 141.35 -88.04 -39.01
N LYS A 27 141.57 -87.93 -40.34
CA LYS A 27 140.74 -87.07 -41.20
C LYS A 27 139.29 -87.55 -41.25
N PHE A 28 139.06 -88.85 -41.28
CA PHE A 28 137.72 -89.43 -41.27
C PHE A 28 137.03 -89.20 -39.92
N GLN A 29 137.73 -89.38 -38.80
CA GLN A 29 137.24 -89.08 -37.46
C GLN A 29 136.96 -87.59 -37.30
N ALA A 30 137.85 -86.71 -37.75
CA ALA A 30 137.63 -85.26 -37.73
C ALA A 30 136.43 -84.84 -38.61
N ALA A 31 136.22 -85.50 -39.75
CA ALA A 31 135.04 -85.28 -40.59
C ALA A 31 133.75 -85.79 -39.93
N GLN A 32 133.79 -86.93 -39.23
CA GLN A 32 132.64 -87.44 -38.46
C GLN A 32 132.29 -86.53 -37.28
N TYR A 33 133.28 -86.10 -36.49
CA TYR A 33 133.06 -85.14 -35.42
C TYR A 33 132.62 -83.77 -35.97
N GLY A 34 133.19 -83.34 -37.11
CA GLY A 34 132.78 -82.12 -37.80
C GLY A 34 131.34 -82.20 -38.28
N LEU A 35 130.90 -83.34 -38.82
CA LEU A 35 129.52 -83.57 -39.25
C LEU A 35 128.58 -83.59 -38.04
N ALA A 36 128.92 -84.32 -36.97
CA ALA A 36 128.12 -84.36 -35.74
C ALA A 36 127.96 -82.96 -35.10
N VAL A 37 129.01 -82.15 -35.10
CA VAL A 37 128.94 -80.75 -34.64
C VAL A 37 128.10 -79.89 -35.58
N LEU A 38 128.16 -80.11 -36.89
CA LEU A 38 127.31 -79.38 -37.85
C LEU A 38 125.83 -79.78 -37.72
N GLU A 39 125.54 -81.06 -37.47
CA GLU A 39 124.19 -81.56 -37.20
C GLU A 39 123.66 -80.99 -35.88
N GLU A 40 124.43 -81.03 -34.80
CA GLU A 40 124.06 -80.43 -33.51
C GLU A 40 123.87 -78.90 -33.64
N ASN A 41 124.72 -78.22 -34.40
CA ASN A 41 124.60 -76.79 -34.69
C ASN A 41 123.36 -76.48 -35.53
N ALA A 42 123.02 -77.34 -36.51
CA ALA A 42 121.79 -77.21 -37.30
C ALA A 42 120.54 -77.44 -36.44
N GLU A 43 120.54 -78.46 -35.57
CA GLU A 43 119.47 -78.71 -34.61
C GLU A 43 119.30 -77.57 -33.60
N LEU A 44 120.41 -77.03 -33.07
CA LEU A 44 120.40 -75.88 -32.17
C LEU A 44 119.86 -74.62 -32.85
N LYS A 45 120.26 -74.38 -34.11
CA LYS A 45 119.72 -73.27 -34.90
C LYS A 45 118.22 -73.44 -35.16
N GLN A 46 117.77 -74.66 -35.48
CA GLN A 46 116.35 -74.92 -35.66
C GLN A 46 115.57 -74.66 -34.36
N LYS A 47 116.03 -75.20 -33.23
CA LYS A 47 115.43 -74.94 -31.90
C LYS A 47 115.44 -73.46 -31.55
N TYR A 48 116.49 -72.72 -31.89
CA TYR A 48 116.56 -71.28 -31.67
C TYR A 48 115.54 -70.53 -32.53
N CYS A 49 115.44 -70.85 -33.82
CA CYS A 49 114.43 -70.29 -34.72
C CYS A 49 113.00 -70.60 -34.23
N ASP A 50 112.76 -71.83 -33.78
CA ASP A 50 111.45 -72.24 -33.24
C ASP A 50 111.13 -71.45 -31.97
N LEU A 51 112.06 -71.36 -31.01
CA LEU A 51 111.91 -70.56 -29.78
C LEU A 51 111.75 -69.06 -30.06
N GLU A 52 112.44 -68.51 -31.06
CA GLU A 52 112.29 -67.12 -31.46
C GLU A 52 110.89 -66.87 -32.05
N SER A 53 110.40 -67.80 -32.88
CA SER A 53 109.04 -67.75 -33.43
C SER A 53 107.96 -67.87 -32.35
N GLU A 54 108.16 -68.75 -31.36
CA GLU A 54 107.26 -68.88 -30.20
C GLU A 54 107.32 -67.62 -29.33
N CYS A 55 108.50 -67.04 -29.12
CA CYS A 55 108.66 -65.79 -28.38
C CYS A 55 107.95 -64.63 -29.07
N ASP A 56 108.05 -64.53 -30.40
CA ASP A 56 107.35 -63.50 -31.18
C ASP A 56 105.83 -63.73 -31.24
N ALA A 57 105.38 -64.99 -31.31
CA ALA A 57 103.97 -65.35 -31.19
C ALA A 57 103.41 -64.95 -29.82
N LEU A 58 104.09 -65.29 -28.72
CA LEU A 58 103.71 -64.92 -27.36
C LEU A 58 103.70 -63.39 -27.15
N LYS A 59 104.66 -62.65 -27.73
CA LYS A 59 104.63 -61.17 -27.70
C LYS A 59 103.39 -60.62 -28.40
N LEU A 60 103.03 -61.19 -29.54
CA LEU A 60 101.83 -60.79 -30.28
C LEU A 60 100.57 -61.09 -29.48
N GLU A 61 100.45 -62.29 -28.89
CA GLU A 61 99.34 -62.65 -28.00
C GLU A 61 99.24 -61.72 -26.81
N VAL A 62 100.36 -61.41 -26.13
CA VAL A 62 100.38 -60.45 -25.01
C VAL A 62 99.92 -59.06 -25.47
N LYS A 63 100.31 -58.62 -26.67
CA LYS A 63 99.85 -57.35 -27.22
C LYS A 63 98.35 -57.36 -27.48
N GLN A 64 97.82 -58.40 -28.12
CA GLN A 64 96.40 -58.57 -28.37
C GLN A 64 95.59 -58.63 -27.07
N MET A 65 96.09 -59.35 -26.06
CA MET A 65 95.46 -59.43 -24.73
C MET A 65 95.45 -58.08 -24.01
N LYS A 66 96.52 -57.27 -24.13
CA LYS A 66 96.56 -55.90 -23.58
C LYS A 66 95.58 -54.97 -24.28
N GLU A 67 95.47 -55.06 -25.61
CA GLU A 67 94.52 -54.27 -26.39
C GLU A 67 93.07 -54.66 -26.05
N ALA A 68 92.77 -55.95 -25.98
CA ALA A 68 91.45 -56.45 -25.56
C ALA A 68 91.09 -56.03 -24.13
N LEU A 69 92.06 -56.07 -23.20
CA LEU A 69 91.85 -55.59 -21.82
C LEU A 69 91.57 -54.09 -21.79
N ALA A 70 92.32 -53.28 -22.55
CA ALA A 70 92.11 -51.83 -22.62
C ALA A 70 90.74 -51.49 -23.23
N GLU A 71 90.33 -52.21 -24.28
CA GLU A 71 89.01 -52.07 -24.89
C GLU A 71 87.90 -52.46 -23.91
N ALA A 72 88.04 -53.60 -23.21
CA ALA A 72 87.09 -54.03 -22.18
C ALA A 72 86.97 -53.01 -21.05
N HIS A 73 88.09 -52.46 -20.57
CA HIS A 73 88.09 -51.42 -19.54
C HIS A 73 87.43 -50.12 -20.02
N SER A 74 87.68 -49.71 -21.25
CA SER A 74 87.07 -48.53 -21.87
C SER A 74 85.56 -48.70 -22.04
N ASN A 75 85.13 -49.87 -22.53
CA ASN A 75 83.72 -50.21 -22.68
C ASN A 75 83.01 -50.26 -21.32
N GLN A 76 83.62 -50.88 -20.29
CA GLN A 76 83.04 -50.90 -18.94
C GLN A 76 82.89 -49.49 -18.36
N LYS A 77 83.89 -48.61 -18.52
CA LYS A 77 83.79 -47.20 -18.10
C LYS A 77 82.66 -46.47 -18.82
N ARG A 78 82.51 -46.69 -20.13
CA ARG A 78 81.43 -46.08 -20.92
C ARG A 78 80.07 -46.58 -20.45
N THR A 79 79.89 -47.89 -20.28
CA THR A 79 78.63 -48.47 -19.79
C THR A 79 78.29 -48.02 -18.37
N ALA A 80 79.28 -47.87 -17.49
CA ALA A 80 79.06 -47.31 -16.15
C ALA A 80 78.60 -45.85 -16.21
N ALA A 81 79.28 -45.02 -16.99
CA ALA A 81 78.90 -43.61 -17.19
C ALA A 81 77.51 -43.47 -17.85
N ASP A 82 77.18 -44.31 -18.83
CA ASP A 82 75.86 -44.34 -19.45
C ASP A 82 74.77 -44.77 -18.45
N GLY A 83 75.11 -45.70 -17.54
CA GLY A 83 74.26 -46.12 -16.42
C GLY A 83 73.99 -44.99 -15.43
N GLU A 84 75.04 -44.29 -14.98
CA GLU A 84 74.96 -43.13 -14.08
C GLU A 84 74.14 -42.00 -14.70
N ASN A 85 74.41 -41.66 -15.98
CA ASN A 85 73.67 -40.61 -16.69
C ASN A 85 72.19 -40.99 -16.86
N ARG A 86 71.87 -42.27 -17.15
CA ARG A 86 70.48 -42.75 -17.22
C ARG A 86 69.77 -42.63 -15.87
N GLU A 87 70.44 -43.00 -14.78
CA GLU A 87 69.90 -42.85 -13.43
C GLU A 87 69.66 -41.37 -13.08
N GLU A 88 70.61 -40.49 -13.39
CA GLU A 88 70.48 -39.05 -13.17
C GLU A 88 69.30 -38.45 -13.95
N ILE A 89 69.09 -38.87 -15.20
CA ILE A 89 67.93 -38.44 -16.01
C ILE A 89 66.63 -38.90 -15.37
N LEU A 90 66.54 -40.15 -14.92
CA LEU A 90 65.35 -40.68 -14.24
C LEU A 90 65.08 -39.94 -12.91
N LEU A 91 66.11 -39.61 -12.15
CA LEU A 91 66.00 -38.82 -10.92
C LEU A 91 65.52 -37.39 -11.21
N LYS A 92 66.03 -36.73 -12.25
CA LYS A 92 65.54 -35.41 -12.67
C LYS A 92 64.09 -35.46 -13.15
N GLU A 93 63.71 -36.49 -13.89
CA GLU A 93 62.35 -36.67 -14.37
C GLU A 93 61.37 -36.93 -13.22
N THR A 94 61.76 -37.76 -12.25
CA THR A 94 60.95 -38.03 -11.04
C THR A 94 60.82 -36.78 -10.18
N ALA A 95 61.90 -36.05 -9.92
CA ALA A 95 61.87 -34.76 -9.21
C ALA A 95 61.00 -33.72 -9.94
N SER A 96 61.09 -33.63 -11.27
CA SER A 96 60.24 -32.72 -12.06
C SER A 96 58.76 -33.11 -11.99
N ARG A 97 58.45 -34.40 -12.04
CA ARG A 97 57.09 -34.92 -11.90
C ARG A 97 56.54 -34.65 -10.49
N GLU A 98 57.33 -34.87 -9.46
CA GLU A 98 56.97 -34.57 -8.07
C GLU A 98 56.74 -33.07 -7.86
N ALA A 99 57.59 -32.20 -8.40
CA ALA A 99 57.42 -30.75 -8.36
C ALA A 99 56.11 -30.30 -9.03
N LYS A 100 55.73 -30.93 -10.15
CA LYS A 100 54.44 -30.63 -10.83
C LYS A 100 53.25 -31.10 -10.01
N LEU A 101 53.32 -32.29 -9.42
CA LEU A 101 52.25 -32.83 -8.59
C LEU A 101 52.07 -32.04 -7.30
N THR A 102 53.16 -31.66 -6.64
CA THR A 102 53.14 -30.79 -5.44
C THR A 102 52.57 -29.41 -5.78
N GLY A 103 53.00 -28.79 -6.88
CA GLY A 103 52.39 -27.54 -7.35
C GLY A 103 50.89 -27.65 -7.59
N LYS A 104 50.43 -28.76 -8.20
CA LYS A 104 48.99 -29.00 -8.39
C LYS A 104 48.23 -29.21 -7.07
N ILE A 105 48.84 -29.88 -6.10
CA ILE A 105 48.28 -30.04 -4.76
C ILE A 105 48.12 -28.67 -4.09
N ASP A 106 49.13 -27.81 -4.16
CA ASP A 106 49.09 -26.48 -3.56
C ASP A 106 48.01 -25.59 -4.20
N GLU A 107 47.88 -25.62 -5.53
CA GLU A 107 46.81 -24.96 -6.27
C GLU A 107 45.43 -25.41 -5.77
N LEU A 108 45.19 -26.73 -5.72
CA LEU A 108 43.91 -27.29 -5.26
C LEU A 108 43.64 -26.96 -3.78
N GLN A 109 44.66 -26.97 -2.92
CA GLN A 109 44.50 -26.56 -1.52
C GLN A 109 44.16 -25.08 -1.38
N ASN A 110 44.76 -24.22 -2.21
CA ASN A 110 44.44 -22.79 -2.24
C ASN A 110 43.01 -22.55 -2.75
N GLU A 111 42.59 -23.24 -3.81
CA GLU A 111 41.21 -23.19 -4.33
C GLU A 111 40.20 -23.64 -3.25
N VAL A 112 40.47 -24.73 -2.53
CA VAL A 112 39.62 -25.20 -1.43
C VAL A 112 39.55 -24.16 -0.29
N ARG A 113 40.67 -23.54 0.08
CA ARG A 113 40.68 -22.47 1.10
C ARG A 113 39.88 -21.25 0.64
N GLN A 114 40.02 -20.85 -0.63
CA GLN A 114 39.26 -19.74 -1.20
C GLN A 114 37.76 -20.04 -1.24
N MET A 115 37.37 -21.22 -1.71
CA MET A 115 35.96 -21.65 -1.76
C MET A 115 35.33 -21.70 -0.37
N LYS A 116 36.07 -22.18 0.64
CA LYS A 116 35.61 -22.15 2.04
C LYS A 116 35.38 -20.72 2.54
N SER A 117 36.30 -19.80 2.26
CA SER A 117 36.14 -18.38 2.63
C SER A 117 34.96 -17.72 1.93
N LEU A 118 34.73 -18.01 0.64
CA LEU A 118 33.58 -17.50 -0.10
C LEU A 118 32.28 -18.04 0.51
N MET A 119 32.21 -19.34 0.81
CA MET A 119 31.05 -19.96 1.43
C MET A 119 30.72 -19.33 2.80
N THR A 120 31.73 -19.08 3.66
CA THR A 120 31.49 -18.41 4.95
C THR A 120 31.00 -16.98 4.79
N ASN A 121 31.55 -16.24 3.82
CA ASN A 121 31.11 -14.87 3.54
C ASN A 121 29.67 -14.84 3.03
N THR A 122 29.33 -15.70 2.07
CA THR A 122 27.95 -15.83 1.56
C THR A 122 26.98 -16.28 2.65
N SER A 123 27.41 -17.17 3.56
CA SER A 123 26.59 -17.54 4.73
C SER A 123 26.30 -16.35 5.64
N ALA A 124 27.32 -15.56 5.98
CA ALA A 124 27.16 -14.37 6.82
C ALA A 124 26.28 -13.29 6.14
N ASP A 125 26.41 -13.12 4.82
CA ASP A 125 25.52 -12.24 4.06
C ASP A 125 24.07 -12.74 4.03
N ASN A 126 23.84 -14.04 3.91
CA ASN A 126 22.51 -14.64 4.02
C ASN A 126 21.88 -14.42 5.40
N ASP A 127 22.67 -14.55 6.48
CA ASP A 127 22.20 -14.30 7.84
C ASP A 127 21.82 -12.81 8.02
N ARG A 128 22.64 -11.90 7.48
CA ARG A 128 22.35 -10.46 7.48
C ARG A 128 21.08 -10.13 6.68
N LEU A 129 20.92 -10.69 5.49
CA LEU A 129 19.71 -10.53 4.67
C LEU A 129 18.48 -11.10 5.37
N THR A 130 18.62 -12.23 6.06
CA THR A 130 17.55 -12.83 6.86
C THR A 130 17.10 -11.90 7.97
N LEU A 131 18.04 -11.26 8.68
CA LEU A 131 17.72 -10.26 9.70
C LEU A 131 16.98 -9.03 9.11
N VAL A 132 17.42 -8.53 7.95
CA VAL A 132 16.75 -7.43 7.26
C VAL A 132 15.32 -7.81 6.87
N ILE A 133 15.12 -9.03 6.34
CA ILE A 133 13.78 -9.54 6.01
C ILE A 133 12.90 -9.62 7.26
N GLN A 134 13.45 -10.05 8.40
CA GLN A 134 12.69 -10.09 9.67
C GLN A 134 12.30 -8.69 10.15
N ASN A 135 13.20 -7.72 10.06
CA ASN A 135 12.92 -6.33 10.42
C ASN A 135 11.85 -5.73 9.50
N LEU A 136 11.98 -5.87 8.18
CA LEU A 136 10.96 -5.42 7.23
C LEU A 136 9.60 -6.08 7.46
N LYS A 137 9.56 -7.36 7.84
CA LYS A 137 8.30 -8.03 8.22
C LYS A 137 7.68 -7.42 9.47
N LYS A 138 8.50 -7.07 10.47
CA LYS A 138 8.03 -6.40 11.69
C LYS A 138 7.48 -5.01 11.36
N ASP A 139 8.19 -4.21 10.57
CA ASP A 139 7.77 -2.87 10.18
C ASP A 139 6.47 -2.89 9.37
N CYS A 140 6.34 -3.84 8.45
CA CYS A 140 5.08 -4.09 7.73
C CYS A 140 3.93 -4.46 8.66
N HIS A 141 4.19 -5.28 9.67
CA HIS A 141 3.18 -5.67 10.65
C HIS A 141 2.74 -4.48 11.52
N ASP A 142 3.69 -3.64 11.95
CA ASP A 142 3.41 -2.46 12.75
C ASP A 142 2.67 -1.39 11.93
N SER A 143 3.07 -1.19 10.66
CA SER A 143 2.33 -0.34 9.70
C SER A 143 0.89 -0.82 9.47
N GLU A 144 0.64 -2.14 9.42
CA GLU A 144 -0.72 -2.67 9.26
C GLU A 144 -1.56 -2.43 10.53
N LYS A 145 -0.95 -2.48 11.73
CA LYS A 145 -1.65 -2.11 12.98
C LYS A 145 -2.06 -0.65 12.98
N GLU A 146 -1.15 0.26 12.62
CA GLU A 146 -1.44 1.69 12.53
C GLU A 146 -2.55 1.97 11.52
N LYS A 147 -2.51 1.32 10.34
CA LYS A 147 -3.56 1.42 9.34
C LYS A 147 -4.92 0.96 9.88
N VAL A 148 -4.98 -0.12 10.67
CA VAL A 148 -6.22 -0.57 11.30
C VAL A 148 -6.70 0.44 12.36
N GLN A 149 -5.81 0.99 13.17
CA GLN A 149 -6.13 2.01 14.16
C GLN A 149 -6.69 3.28 13.50
N LEU A 150 -6.01 3.82 12.49
CA LEU A 150 -6.48 4.99 11.73
C LEU A 150 -7.83 4.75 11.07
N ARG A 151 -8.09 3.53 10.57
CA ARG A 151 -9.42 3.17 10.03
C ARG A 151 -10.50 3.22 11.10
N GLU A 152 -10.19 2.80 12.32
CA GLU A 152 -11.13 2.85 13.43
C GLU A 152 -11.38 4.29 13.90
N GLU A 153 -10.33 5.11 14.00
CA GLU A 153 -10.46 6.54 14.29
C GLU A 153 -11.32 7.27 13.24
N ILE A 154 -11.12 6.98 11.95
CA ILE A 154 -11.97 7.53 10.88
C ILE A 154 -13.44 7.13 11.07
N LYS A 155 -13.72 5.87 11.44
CA LYS A 155 -15.11 5.45 11.72
C LYS A 155 -15.69 6.21 12.91
N GLN A 156 -14.93 6.37 13.99
CA GLN A 156 -15.37 7.12 15.17
C GLN A 156 -15.63 8.59 14.86
N CYS A 157 -14.77 9.23 14.04
CA CYS A 157 -14.98 10.58 13.54
C CYS A 157 -16.27 10.68 12.73
N LYS A 158 -16.53 9.74 11.81
CA LYS A 158 -17.78 9.70 11.02
C LYS A 158 -19.03 9.55 11.89
N ILE A 159 -18.96 8.71 12.93
CA ILE A 159 -20.07 8.54 13.87
C ILE A 159 -20.33 9.83 14.64
N ARG A 160 -19.26 10.50 15.12
CA ARG A 160 -19.39 11.80 15.81
C ARG A 160 -19.96 12.88 14.89
N GLU A 161 -19.47 12.98 13.66
CA GLU A 161 -19.99 13.91 12.65
C GLU A 161 -21.48 13.65 12.36
N MET A 162 -21.87 12.40 12.17
CA MET A 162 -23.27 12.02 11.96
C MET A 162 -24.15 12.40 13.16
N ARG A 163 -23.68 12.20 14.39
CA ARG A 163 -24.40 12.64 15.60
C ARG A 163 -24.55 14.16 15.62
N HIS A 164 -23.48 14.91 15.36
CA HIS A 164 -23.58 16.37 15.31
C HIS A 164 -24.55 16.88 14.24
N LEU A 165 -24.57 16.25 13.05
CA LEU A 165 -25.53 16.59 12.00
C LEU A 165 -26.98 16.32 12.44
N GLN A 166 -27.21 15.25 13.18
CA GLN A 166 -28.52 14.97 13.77
C GLN A 166 -28.90 16.05 14.78
N ASP A 167 -28.01 16.38 15.73
CA ASP A 167 -28.24 17.43 16.73
C ASP A 167 -28.54 18.79 16.05
N PHE A 168 -27.82 19.13 14.97
CA PHE A 168 -28.11 20.33 14.18
C PHE A 168 -29.49 20.30 13.54
N SER A 169 -29.91 19.16 12.98
CA SER A 169 -31.26 19.01 12.41
C SER A 169 -32.34 19.18 13.48
N GLU A 170 -32.16 18.60 14.67
CA GLU A 170 -33.10 18.74 15.79
C GLU A 170 -33.22 20.21 16.24
N LEU A 171 -32.08 20.92 16.36
CA LEU A 171 -32.08 22.35 16.69
C LEU A 171 -32.72 23.22 15.60
N GLU A 172 -32.55 22.88 14.32
CA GLU A 172 -33.21 23.58 13.22
C GLU A 172 -34.74 23.39 13.27
N GLU A 173 -35.20 22.18 13.58
CA GLU A 173 -36.63 21.88 13.77
C GLU A 173 -37.23 22.65 14.96
N GLU A 174 -36.53 22.70 16.10
CA GLU A 174 -36.92 23.49 17.26
C GLU A 174 -37.01 24.99 16.93
N ASN A 175 -36.03 25.53 16.21
CA ASN A 175 -36.01 26.93 15.79
C ASN A 175 -37.19 27.25 14.86
N ILE A 176 -37.47 26.38 13.89
CA ILE A 176 -38.65 26.52 13.01
C ILE A 176 -39.94 26.48 13.84
N SER A 177 -40.04 25.59 14.83
CA SER A 177 -41.20 25.51 15.73
C SER A 177 -41.38 26.81 16.54
N LEU A 178 -40.30 27.35 17.11
CA LEU A 178 -40.32 28.62 17.83
C LEU A 178 -40.72 29.79 16.92
N LEU A 179 -40.19 29.87 15.70
CA LEU A 179 -40.58 30.89 14.72
C LEU A 179 -42.06 30.82 14.36
N LYS A 180 -42.62 29.60 14.23
CA LYS A 180 -44.07 29.40 14.03
C LYS A 180 -44.86 29.91 15.23
N GLN A 181 -44.47 29.55 16.45
CA GLN A 181 -45.13 30.04 17.67
C GLN A 181 -45.08 31.57 17.78
N VAL A 182 -43.93 32.19 17.49
CA VAL A 182 -43.79 33.66 17.46
C VAL A 182 -44.71 34.28 16.41
N SER A 183 -44.85 33.65 15.25
CA SER A 183 -45.74 34.14 14.19
C SER A 183 -47.21 34.09 14.62
N VAL A 184 -47.65 33.00 15.26
CA VAL A 184 -49.00 32.87 15.83
C VAL A 184 -49.24 33.91 16.93
N LEU A 185 -48.25 34.15 17.80
CA LEU A 185 -48.38 35.18 18.84
C LEU A 185 -48.51 36.59 18.25
N LYS A 186 -47.80 36.88 17.15
CA LYS A 186 -47.94 38.15 16.43
C LYS A 186 -49.32 38.31 15.80
N GLU A 187 -49.87 37.24 15.23
CA GLU A 187 -51.25 37.22 14.70
C GLU A 187 -52.27 37.49 15.82
N ASN A 188 -52.19 36.73 16.92
CA ASN A 188 -53.04 36.92 18.10
C ASN A 188 -52.91 38.33 18.70
N GLN A 189 -51.72 38.95 18.64
CA GLN A 189 -51.53 40.32 19.10
C GLN A 189 -52.29 41.33 18.22
N VAL A 190 -52.32 41.12 16.91
CA VAL A 190 -53.10 41.96 15.98
C VAL A 190 -54.60 41.79 16.27
N ASP A 191 -55.07 40.55 16.46
CA ASP A 191 -56.47 40.28 16.80
C ASP A 191 -56.88 40.92 18.13
N TYR A 192 -56.01 40.86 19.14
CA TYR A 192 -56.24 41.51 20.43
C TYR A 192 -56.38 43.03 20.30
N GLU A 193 -55.48 43.69 19.54
CA GLU A 193 -55.61 45.13 19.28
C GLU A 193 -56.89 45.42 18.47
N GLY A 194 -57.27 44.55 17.53
CA GLY A 194 -58.54 44.63 16.81
C GLY A 194 -59.77 44.62 17.73
N ILE A 195 -59.85 43.64 18.64
CA ILE A 195 -60.92 43.53 19.64
C ILE A 195 -60.93 44.74 20.57
N LYS A 196 -59.75 45.21 20.99
CA LYS A 196 -59.61 46.41 21.84
C LYS A 196 -60.13 47.67 21.14
N HIS A 197 -59.91 47.82 19.84
CA HIS A 197 -60.49 48.91 19.05
C HIS A 197 -62.01 48.76 18.91
N GLU A 198 -62.52 47.54 18.76
CA GLU A 198 -63.97 47.29 18.74
C GLU A 198 -64.63 47.60 20.08
N LEU A 199 -64.02 47.21 21.19
CA LEU A 199 -64.50 47.51 22.54
C LEU A 199 -64.58 49.02 22.77
N LYS A 200 -63.54 49.78 22.39
CA LYS A 200 -63.57 51.25 22.45
C LYS A 200 -64.69 51.87 21.64
N ARG A 201 -64.94 51.38 20.43
CA ARG A 201 -66.08 51.86 19.61
C ARG A 201 -67.42 51.58 20.31
N ARG A 202 -67.56 50.45 21.00
CA ARG A 202 -68.77 50.13 21.76
C ARG A 202 -68.92 51.01 23.00
N ASP A 203 -67.83 51.32 23.70
CA ASP A 203 -67.85 52.28 24.82
C ASP A 203 -68.29 53.67 24.34
N GLU A 204 -67.76 54.16 23.21
CA GLU A 204 -68.19 55.41 22.59
C GLU A 204 -69.68 55.39 22.21
N GLU A 205 -70.19 54.28 21.68
CA GLU A 205 -71.62 54.09 21.37
C GLU A 205 -72.48 54.11 22.65
N ILE A 206 -72.02 53.47 23.73
CA ILE A 206 -72.67 53.49 25.04
C ILE A 206 -72.71 54.91 25.61
N ASP A 207 -71.61 55.67 25.52
CA ASP A 207 -71.54 57.05 26.01
C ASP A 207 -72.49 57.97 25.23
N ILE A 208 -72.62 57.79 23.92
CA ILE A 208 -73.59 58.52 23.09
C ILE A 208 -75.02 58.19 23.53
N LEU A 209 -75.34 56.91 23.71
CA LEU A 209 -76.67 56.47 24.16
C LEU A 209 -76.99 56.96 25.58
N ASN A 210 -76.02 56.96 26.49
CA ASN A 210 -76.17 57.52 27.83
C ASN A 210 -76.42 59.03 27.77
N GLY A 211 -75.70 59.76 26.92
CA GLY A 211 -75.94 61.20 26.71
C GLY A 211 -77.34 61.48 26.15
N GLN A 212 -77.83 60.63 25.23
CA GLN A 212 -79.21 60.71 24.73
C GLN A 212 -80.24 60.41 25.84
N LEU A 213 -79.97 59.42 26.68
CA LEU A 213 -80.83 59.08 27.81
C LEU A 213 -80.90 60.21 28.84
N ASP A 214 -79.76 60.81 29.21
CA ASP A 214 -79.70 61.95 30.14
C ASP A 214 -80.50 63.15 29.62
N GLU A 215 -80.43 63.43 28.32
CA GLU A 215 -81.23 64.50 27.71
C GLU A 215 -82.73 64.17 27.73
N LEU A 216 -83.11 62.92 27.45
CA LEU A 216 -84.49 62.47 27.61
C LEU A 216 -84.99 62.57 29.05
N VAL A 217 -84.15 62.24 30.04
CA VAL A 217 -84.47 62.42 31.47
C VAL A 217 -84.64 63.90 31.79
N ARG A 218 -83.76 64.80 31.31
CA ARG A 218 -83.94 66.25 31.51
C ARG A 218 -85.22 66.77 30.90
N LEU A 219 -85.55 66.35 29.67
CA LEU A 219 -86.80 66.73 29.01
C LEU A 219 -88.02 66.22 29.79
N LYS A 220 -87.94 64.99 30.32
CA LYS A 220 -88.95 64.43 31.21
C LYS A 220 -89.10 65.26 32.49
N ASP A 221 -88.01 65.60 33.18
CA ASP A 221 -88.05 66.43 34.39
C ASP A 221 -88.65 67.82 34.12
N ILE A 222 -88.37 68.41 32.94
CA ILE A 222 -88.99 69.67 32.51
C ILE A 222 -90.49 69.49 32.30
N ALA A 223 -90.91 68.42 31.61
CA ALA A 223 -92.32 68.12 31.38
C ALA A 223 -93.07 67.84 32.70
N GLU A 224 -92.45 67.11 33.63
CA GLU A 224 -92.98 66.87 34.98
C GLU A 224 -93.14 68.17 35.76
N ARG A 225 -92.12 69.05 35.77
CA ARG A 225 -92.20 70.38 36.39
C ARG A 225 -93.28 71.26 35.77
N GLN A 226 -93.39 71.30 34.45
CA GLN A 226 -94.44 72.05 33.76
C GLN A 226 -95.85 71.52 34.13
N LEU A 227 -95.99 70.21 34.28
CA LEU A 227 -97.22 69.59 34.74
C LEU A 227 -97.53 69.95 36.20
N GLU A 228 -96.54 69.93 37.09
CA GLU A 228 -96.68 70.38 38.48
C GLU A 228 -97.09 71.86 38.58
N GLU A 229 -96.44 72.74 37.82
CA GLU A 229 -96.78 74.17 37.75
C GLU A 229 -98.22 74.39 37.25
N ALA A 230 -98.65 73.65 36.23
CA ALA A 230 -100.02 73.70 35.72
C ALA A 230 -101.03 73.20 36.76
N LEU A 231 -100.70 72.14 37.51
CA LEU A 231 -101.54 71.62 38.59
C LEU A 231 -101.65 72.60 39.76
N GLU A 232 -100.55 73.24 40.18
CA GLU A 232 -100.59 74.24 41.25
C GLU A 232 -101.33 75.51 40.81
N SER A 233 -101.16 75.95 39.55
CA SER A 233 -101.96 77.02 38.97
C SER A 233 -103.45 76.71 39.03
N LEU A 234 -103.86 75.51 38.58
CA LEU A 234 -105.26 75.06 38.63
C LEU A 234 -105.80 74.95 40.07
N LYS A 235 -104.95 74.51 41.01
CA LYS A 235 -105.28 74.50 42.44
C LYS A 235 -105.49 75.92 42.98
N SER A 236 -104.61 76.86 42.64
CA SER A 236 -104.74 78.27 43.03
C SER A 236 -106.00 78.93 42.43
N GLU A 237 -106.34 78.64 41.16
CA GLU A 237 -107.60 79.07 40.56
C GLU A 237 -108.81 78.46 41.26
N ARG A 238 -108.74 77.18 41.66
CA ARG A 238 -109.79 76.52 42.43
C ARG A 238 -109.94 77.14 43.82
N GLU A 239 -108.85 77.46 44.48
CA GLU A 239 -108.83 78.17 45.76
C GLU A 239 -109.44 79.56 45.63
N GLN A 240 -109.01 80.37 44.64
CA GLN A 240 -109.61 81.68 44.34
C GLN A 240 -111.10 81.57 44.02
N LYS A 241 -111.52 80.58 43.22
CA LYS A 241 -112.94 80.32 42.92
C LYS A 241 -113.72 79.93 44.17
N ASN A 242 -113.12 79.18 45.08
CA ASN A 242 -113.72 78.84 46.36
C ASN A 242 -113.78 80.04 47.32
N GLU A 243 -112.77 80.91 47.31
CA GLU A 243 -112.73 82.18 48.05
C GLU A 243 -113.87 83.08 47.57
N LEU A 244 -114.01 83.28 46.26
CA LEU A 244 -115.11 84.03 45.64
C LEU A 244 -116.47 83.40 45.95
N ARG A 245 -116.58 82.06 45.95
CA ARG A 245 -117.80 81.37 46.40
C ARG A 245 -118.07 81.61 47.89
N ARG A 246 -117.03 81.65 48.74
CA ARG A 246 -117.13 81.93 50.18
C ARG A 246 -117.58 83.37 50.42
N GLU A 247 -117.04 84.33 49.69
CA GLU A 247 -117.48 85.73 49.69
C GLU A 247 -118.93 85.85 49.23
N LEU A 248 -119.31 85.23 48.10
CA LEU A 248 -120.71 85.14 47.65
C LEU A 248 -121.63 84.51 48.71
N SER A 249 -121.20 83.44 49.38
CA SER A 249 -121.94 82.83 50.48
C SER A 249 -121.99 83.74 51.72
N GLY A 250 -120.95 84.55 51.97
CA GLY A 250 -120.90 85.55 53.03
C GLY A 250 -121.84 86.73 52.78
N TYR A 251 -122.00 87.13 51.51
CA TYR A 251 -123.03 88.10 51.10
C TYR A 251 -124.45 87.52 51.19
N LEU A 252 -124.62 86.21 50.97
CA LEU A 252 -125.89 85.50 51.22
C LEU A 252 -126.16 85.25 52.71
N SER A 253 -125.15 85.34 53.60
CA SER A 253 -125.29 85.03 55.03
C SER A 253 -125.84 86.19 55.89
N TYR A 254 -126.10 87.36 55.31
CA TYR A 254 -126.78 88.49 55.97
C TYR A 254 -128.27 88.62 55.61
N ASP A 255 -128.85 87.67 54.87
CA ASP A 255 -130.30 87.49 54.81
C ASP A 255 -130.70 86.01 54.95
N SER A 256 -131.56 85.78 55.94
CA SER A 256 -131.99 84.49 56.47
C SER A 256 -132.91 83.70 55.52
N ILE A 257 -132.71 82.38 55.44
CA ILE A 257 -133.69 81.27 55.61
C ILE A 257 -133.26 80.05 54.78
N GLY A 258 -133.22 78.86 55.42
CA GLY A 258 -133.70 77.64 54.77
C GLY A 258 -132.82 76.39 54.89
N ASN A 259 -133.12 75.57 55.89
CA ASN A 259 -132.84 74.13 55.99
C ASN A 259 -132.81 73.39 54.64
N LEU A 260 -131.85 72.47 54.44
CA LEU A 260 -132.19 71.04 54.38
C LEU A 260 -130.97 70.15 54.64
N GLN A 261 -131.24 69.18 55.50
CA GLN A 261 -130.43 68.06 55.95
C GLN A 261 -130.61 66.91 54.96
N THR A 262 -129.55 66.27 54.47
CA THR A 262 -129.62 64.91 53.92
C THR A 262 -128.28 64.20 54.06
N ASN A 263 -128.21 63.30 55.05
CA ASN A 263 -127.46 62.06 54.99
C ASN A 263 -127.82 61.29 53.73
N PHE A 264 -126.85 60.60 53.11
CA PHE A 264 -127.06 59.28 52.53
C PHE A 264 -125.70 58.55 52.49
N GLU A 265 -125.54 57.60 53.40
CA GLU A 265 -124.95 56.31 53.08
C GLU A 265 -125.83 55.65 51.99
N ASP A 266 -125.26 55.03 50.96
CA ASP A 266 -125.12 53.56 50.88
C ASP A 266 -124.83 53.06 49.44
N HIS A 267 -124.15 51.92 49.41
CA HIS A 267 -123.91 50.90 48.37
C HIS A 267 -124.28 51.12 46.88
N ASN A 268 -123.36 50.69 45.98
CA ASN A 268 -123.52 49.44 45.22
C ASN A 268 -122.32 49.14 44.30
N ASP A 269 -121.73 47.96 44.51
CA ASP A 269 -121.18 47.11 43.45
C ASP A 269 -122.30 46.75 42.45
N GLU A 270 -121.99 46.69 41.16
CA GLU A 270 -122.33 45.58 40.25
C GLU A 270 -121.78 45.85 38.84
N GLU A 271 -120.71 45.12 38.53
CA GLU A 271 -120.56 44.28 37.33
C GLU A 271 -121.78 44.22 36.38
N PHE A 272 -121.65 44.71 35.14
CA PHE A 272 -122.04 43.91 33.98
C PHE A 272 -121.43 44.39 32.65
N ASP A 273 -121.02 43.37 31.91
CA ASP A 273 -120.47 43.24 30.57
C ASP A 273 -121.33 43.86 29.45
N SER A 274 -120.67 44.36 28.40
CA SER A 274 -121.23 44.50 27.05
C SER A 274 -120.14 44.89 26.05
N GLY A 275 -119.57 43.91 25.37
CA GLY A 275 -118.77 44.13 24.17
C GLY A 275 -119.54 44.81 23.03
N TYR A 276 -118.82 45.31 22.03
CA TYR A 276 -119.06 45.04 20.60
C TYR A 276 -117.95 45.69 19.76
N ASN A 277 -117.30 44.86 18.94
CA ASN A 277 -116.41 45.21 17.83
C ASN A 277 -117.14 46.01 16.73
N SER A 278 -116.46 46.94 16.05
CA SER A 278 -116.10 46.82 14.62
C SER A 278 -115.68 48.13 13.92
N GLY A 279 -114.68 48.00 13.01
CA GLY A 279 -114.44 48.83 11.81
C GLY A 279 -113.41 49.95 12.00
N GLY A 280 -112.20 49.92 11.41
CA GLY A 280 -111.88 49.97 9.96
C GLY A 280 -111.77 51.46 9.52
N LEU A 281 -110.80 52.00 8.77
CA LEU A 281 -109.91 51.46 7.74
C LEU A 281 -108.92 52.56 7.24
N ASN A 282 -107.67 52.18 6.92
CA ASN A 282 -106.74 52.64 5.84
C ASN A 282 -106.14 54.07 5.70
N LYS A 283 -104.79 54.13 5.60
CA LYS A 283 -103.99 54.37 4.36
C LYS A 283 -102.46 54.27 4.65
N SER A 284 -101.76 53.22 4.20
CA SER A 284 -100.88 53.09 3.00
C SER A 284 -99.54 53.85 3.08
N ASN A 285 -98.36 53.37 2.69
CA ASN A 285 -97.79 52.14 2.11
C ASN A 285 -96.25 52.33 2.10
N GLY A 286 -95.44 51.26 2.14
CA GLY A 286 -93.99 51.33 1.86
C GLY A 286 -93.16 50.17 2.39
N GLU A 287 -93.18 49.05 1.66
CA GLU A 287 -92.41 47.80 1.80
C GLU A 287 -90.87 48.05 1.67
N ILE A 288 -89.92 47.21 2.14
CA ILE A 288 -89.48 45.94 1.54
C ILE A 288 -88.35 45.29 2.40
N LEU A 289 -88.62 44.04 2.85
CA LEU A 289 -87.77 42.83 2.93
C LEU A 289 -86.51 42.70 3.83
N MET A 290 -86.56 41.76 4.79
CA MET A 290 -85.95 40.39 4.75
C MET A 290 -85.85 39.84 6.20
N SER A 291 -86.80 39.02 6.67
CA SER A 291 -86.87 37.55 6.56
C SER A 291 -85.86 36.77 7.41
N THR A 292 -86.28 36.33 8.60
CA THR A 292 -85.82 35.08 9.24
C THR A 292 -87.05 34.24 9.61
N PRO A 293 -87.11 32.96 9.24
CA PRO A 293 -88.08 32.04 9.82
C PRO A 293 -87.43 30.86 10.56
N ARG A 294 -88.04 30.52 11.70
CA ARG A 294 -87.94 29.24 12.40
C ARG A 294 -88.62 28.11 11.59
N ASN A 295 -88.14 26.87 11.80
CA ASN A 295 -88.85 25.58 11.88
C ASN A 295 -90.38 25.64 11.64
N SER A 296 -91.04 24.73 10.90
CA SER A 296 -90.82 23.29 10.67
C SER A 296 -91.84 22.79 9.63
N ASP A 297 -91.49 21.85 8.75
CA ASP A 297 -92.39 20.75 8.33
C ASP A 297 -91.61 19.63 7.60
N ILE A 298 -91.34 18.57 8.37
CA ILE A 298 -91.55 17.14 8.10
C ILE A 298 -91.48 16.69 6.62
N PHE A 299 -90.36 16.06 6.26
CA PHE A 299 -90.36 14.77 5.55
C PHE A 299 -89.30 13.85 6.19
N HIS A 300 -89.74 12.72 6.73
CA HIS A 300 -88.89 11.70 7.32
C HIS A 300 -88.18 10.84 6.24
N PRO A 301 -86.90 10.52 6.44
CA PRO A 301 -86.40 9.14 6.33
C PRO A 301 -85.90 8.63 7.68
N GLY A 302 -85.96 7.32 7.89
CA GLY A 302 -86.02 6.70 9.21
C GLY A 302 -84.78 6.87 10.13
N PRO A 303 -84.96 6.76 11.46
CA PRO A 303 -83.98 7.08 12.50
C PRO A 303 -82.89 6.01 12.73
N LYS A 304 -82.61 5.14 11.74
CA LYS A 304 -81.61 4.06 11.86
C LYS A 304 -80.31 4.29 11.09
N LEU A 305 -80.25 5.22 10.14
CA LEU A 305 -79.00 5.50 9.40
C LEU A 305 -78.22 6.69 9.95
N ALA A 306 -78.91 7.68 10.54
CA ALA A 306 -78.27 8.85 11.15
C ALA A 306 -77.65 8.54 12.52
N SER A 307 -78.23 7.59 13.27
CA SER A 307 -77.68 7.10 14.53
C SER A 307 -76.44 6.25 14.31
N ASP A 308 -76.39 5.38 13.29
CA ASP A 308 -75.18 4.61 12.96
C ASP A 308 -74.04 5.51 12.47
N LEU A 309 -74.30 6.49 11.58
CA LEU A 309 -73.22 7.37 11.10
C LEU A 309 -72.65 8.28 12.20
N PHE A 310 -73.50 8.82 13.08
CA PHE A 310 -73.04 9.68 14.19
C PHE A 310 -72.34 8.86 15.27
N THR A 311 -72.77 7.61 15.52
CA THR A 311 -72.09 6.70 16.45
C THR A 311 -70.78 6.19 15.86
N GLU A 312 -70.67 5.97 14.55
CA GLU A 312 -69.47 5.48 13.87
C GLU A 312 -68.41 6.59 13.66
N LEU A 313 -68.83 7.82 13.31
CA LEU A 313 -67.93 8.99 13.30
C LEU A 313 -67.50 9.37 14.72
N SER A 314 -68.41 9.38 15.69
CA SER A 314 -68.00 9.65 17.08
C SER A 314 -67.16 8.51 17.67
N LEU A 315 -67.37 7.23 17.32
CA LEU A 315 -66.49 6.15 17.78
C LEU A 315 -65.08 6.29 17.21
N THR A 316 -64.95 6.61 15.93
CA THR A 316 -63.64 6.75 15.27
C THR A 316 -62.90 7.99 15.77
N GLU A 317 -63.61 9.09 16.02
CA GLU A 317 -63.04 10.29 16.62
C GLU A 317 -62.67 10.08 18.09
N ILE A 318 -63.51 9.40 18.88
CA ILE A 318 -63.20 9.01 20.27
C ILE A 318 -62.03 8.02 20.32
N GLN A 319 -61.93 7.07 19.38
CA GLN A 319 -60.78 6.16 19.29
C GLN A 319 -59.50 6.90 18.94
N LYS A 320 -59.57 7.86 18.01
CA LYS A 320 -58.43 8.71 17.63
C LYS A 320 -57.97 9.59 18.80
N LEU A 321 -58.90 10.19 19.53
CA LEU A 321 -58.62 10.96 20.75
C LEU A 321 -58.04 10.07 21.86
N LYS A 322 -58.55 8.85 22.06
CA LYS A 322 -57.95 7.87 22.98
C LYS A 322 -56.53 7.47 22.59
N GLN A 323 -56.27 7.31 21.29
CA GLN A 323 -54.94 6.98 20.80
C GLN A 323 -53.96 8.16 20.96
N GLN A 324 -54.43 9.39 20.73
CA GLN A 324 -53.66 10.61 21.01
C GLN A 324 -53.38 10.77 22.52
N LEU A 325 -54.36 10.48 23.38
CA LEU A 325 -54.16 10.52 24.82
C LEU A 325 -53.13 9.49 25.29
N LEU A 326 -53.21 8.24 24.80
CA LEU A 326 -52.21 7.20 25.10
C LEU A 326 -50.82 7.56 24.57
N GLN A 327 -50.72 8.27 23.46
CA GLN A 327 -49.46 8.76 22.93
C GLN A 327 -48.87 9.85 23.83
N VAL A 328 -49.68 10.80 24.28
CA VAL A 328 -49.27 11.85 25.22
C VAL A 328 -48.88 11.25 26.59
N ASP A 329 -49.57 10.21 27.06
CA ASP A 329 -49.20 9.52 28.30
C ASP A 329 -47.83 8.80 28.17
N ARG A 330 -47.52 8.23 27.00
CA ARG A 330 -46.19 7.65 26.72
C ARG A 330 -45.11 8.71 26.64
N GLU A 331 -45.39 9.84 26.01
CA GLU A 331 -44.45 10.96 25.92
C GLU A 331 -44.21 11.59 27.30
N LYS A 332 -45.26 11.74 28.11
CA LYS A 332 -45.16 12.19 29.51
C LYS A 332 -44.28 11.25 30.33
N THR A 333 -44.52 9.94 30.27
CA THR A 333 -43.71 8.96 31.01
C THR A 333 -42.25 8.93 30.54
N ASN A 334 -42.00 9.08 29.24
CA ASN A 334 -40.63 9.23 28.72
C ASN A 334 -39.96 10.52 29.22
N MET A 335 -40.68 11.65 29.23
CA MET A 335 -40.16 12.90 29.76
C MET A 335 -39.90 12.84 31.27
N GLU A 336 -40.74 12.13 32.03
CA GLU A 336 -40.50 11.87 33.45
C GLU A 336 -39.22 11.03 33.67
N ILE A 337 -38.98 10.02 32.84
CA ILE A 337 -37.73 9.22 32.89
C ILE A 337 -36.53 10.09 32.54
N ASN A 338 -36.59 10.86 31.45
CA ASN A 338 -35.50 11.76 31.05
C ASN A 338 -35.22 12.82 32.12
N MET A 339 -36.26 13.40 32.74
CA MET A 339 -36.10 14.35 33.84
C MET A 339 -35.42 13.69 35.05
N GLN A 340 -35.79 12.45 35.40
CA GLN A 340 -35.12 11.70 36.46
C GLN A 340 -33.66 11.37 36.13
N GLU A 341 -33.35 11.09 34.86
CA GLU A 341 -31.97 10.86 34.40
C GLU A 341 -31.12 12.13 34.45
N VAL A 342 -31.65 13.25 33.97
CA VAL A 342 -30.99 14.56 34.07
C VAL A 342 -30.77 14.96 35.54
N GLN A 343 -31.76 14.72 36.41
CA GLN A 343 -31.61 14.94 37.85
C GLN A 343 -30.50 14.07 38.45
N ARG A 344 -30.44 12.78 38.07
CA ARG A 344 -29.39 11.86 38.53
C ARG A 344 -27.99 12.28 38.06
N ASN A 345 -27.87 12.71 36.81
CA ASN A 345 -26.61 13.22 36.24
C ASN A 345 -26.16 14.50 36.94
N LEU A 346 -27.10 15.39 37.29
CA LEU A 346 -26.81 16.61 38.04
C LEU A 346 -26.35 16.29 39.48
N ASP A 347 -26.97 15.32 40.14
CA ASP A 347 -26.56 14.86 41.46
C ASP A 347 -25.15 14.21 41.42
N GLU A 348 -24.82 13.49 40.35
CA GLU A 348 -23.50 12.90 40.14
C GLU A 348 -22.43 13.98 39.90
N MET A 349 -22.68 14.93 38.98
CA MET A 349 -21.78 16.07 38.77
C MET A 349 -21.61 16.92 40.04
N SER A 350 -22.66 17.07 40.85
CA SER A 350 -22.58 17.78 42.13
C SER A 350 -21.68 17.07 43.14
N LYS A 351 -21.72 15.72 43.18
CA LYS A 351 -20.81 14.91 44.00
C LYS A 351 -19.37 15.03 43.53
N ASP A 352 -19.12 14.94 42.23
CA ASP A 352 -17.78 15.09 41.65
C ASP A 352 -17.21 16.49 41.94
N LEU A 353 -18.02 17.54 41.77
CA LEU A 353 -17.63 18.91 42.12
C LEU A 353 -17.32 19.05 43.62
N CYS A 354 -18.08 18.36 44.49
CA CYS A 354 -17.80 18.34 45.93
C CYS A 354 -16.46 17.65 46.24
N GLN A 355 -16.14 16.57 45.53
CA GLN A 355 -14.87 15.87 45.65
C GLN A 355 -13.69 16.73 45.17
N GLU A 356 -13.81 17.37 44.02
CA GLU A 356 -12.82 18.33 43.50
C GLU A 356 -12.63 19.53 44.43
N ARG A 357 -13.70 20.00 45.07
CA ARG A 357 -13.61 21.05 46.11
C ARG A 357 -12.84 20.57 47.33
N LYS A 358 -13.03 19.33 47.78
CA LYS A 358 -12.27 18.75 48.90
C LYS A 358 -10.78 18.66 48.58
N ILE A 359 -10.44 18.16 47.39
CA ILE A 359 -9.05 18.07 46.91
C ILE A 359 -8.42 19.47 46.85
N ASN A 360 -9.14 20.45 46.31
CA ASN A 360 -8.66 21.84 46.29
C ASN A 360 -8.48 22.42 47.70
N THR A 361 -9.38 22.15 48.64
CA THR A 361 -9.20 22.60 50.02
C THR A 361 -7.98 21.97 50.69
N GLU A 362 -7.73 20.68 50.44
CA GLU A 362 -6.53 19.99 50.95
C GLU A 362 -5.24 20.56 50.34
N LEU A 363 -5.22 20.86 49.04
CA LEU A 363 -4.11 21.53 48.37
C LEU A 363 -3.87 22.94 48.93
N VAL A 364 -4.92 23.72 49.18
CA VAL A 364 -4.82 25.04 49.80
C VAL A 364 -4.32 24.96 51.24
N GLU A 365 -4.73 23.95 52.00
CA GLU A 365 -4.22 23.67 53.36
C GLU A 365 -2.71 23.35 53.31
N GLN A 366 -2.28 22.52 52.36
CA GLN A 366 -0.86 22.20 52.13
C GLN A 366 -0.05 23.45 51.76
N ILE A 367 -0.58 24.32 50.89
CA ILE A 367 0.05 25.60 50.54
C ILE A 367 0.16 26.53 51.76
N LYS A 368 -0.88 26.60 52.61
CA LYS A 368 -0.85 27.39 53.86
C LYS A 368 0.20 26.86 54.85
N VAL A 369 0.37 25.54 54.93
CA VAL A 369 1.43 24.92 55.76
C VAL A 369 2.82 25.28 55.21
N LEU A 370 3.01 25.24 53.88
CA LEU A 370 4.25 25.66 53.22
C LEU A 370 4.53 27.17 53.39
N GLN A 371 3.50 28.02 53.38
CA GLN A 371 3.64 29.45 53.69
C GLN A 371 3.98 29.70 55.17
N LYS A 372 3.38 28.96 56.11
CA LYS A 372 3.73 29.06 57.54
C LYS A 372 5.16 28.60 57.84
N SER A 373 5.68 27.60 57.14
CA SER A 373 7.10 27.21 57.23
C SER A 373 8.06 28.25 56.65
N SER A 374 7.56 29.17 55.81
CA SER A 374 8.37 30.22 55.18
C SER A 374 8.43 31.53 55.98
N ILE A 375 7.61 31.70 57.04
CA ILE A 375 7.51 32.94 57.83
C ILE A 375 8.29 32.89 59.17
N SER A 376 8.93 31.76 59.51
CA SER A 376 9.80 31.68 60.70
C SER A 376 11.24 32.07 60.39
N LYS A 377 11.50 33.33 59.99
CA LYS A 377 12.82 33.96 60.04
C LYS A 377 12.69 35.50 59.98
N HIS A 378 13.27 36.13 61.00
CA HIS A 378 13.53 37.57 61.22
C HIS A 378 12.51 38.40 62.00
N HIS A 379 12.88 38.56 63.28
CA HIS A 379 12.48 39.59 64.24
C HIS A 379 13.50 40.77 64.19
N PHE A 380 13.16 41.88 64.86
CA PHE A 380 13.85 43.15 65.12
C PHE A 380 13.51 44.34 64.20
N ASP A 381 13.42 45.60 64.64
CA ASP A 381 12.88 46.33 65.81
C ASP A 381 13.06 47.84 65.45
N HIS A 382 12.31 48.72 66.12
CA HIS A 382 12.41 50.19 66.18
C HIS A 382 11.93 50.95 64.91
N GLY A 383 10.97 51.88 64.94
CA GLY A 383 10.56 52.80 65.99
C GLY A 383 11.16 54.17 65.70
N ASP A 384 10.39 55.11 65.14
CA ASP A 384 10.28 56.46 65.72
C ASP A 384 9.23 57.35 65.02
N GLU A 385 8.71 58.25 65.84
CA GLU A 385 7.52 59.07 65.70
C GLU A 385 7.67 60.33 64.81
N LYS A 386 6.51 61.01 64.68
CA LYS A 386 6.25 62.43 64.29
C LYS A 386 6.02 62.67 62.80
N SER A 387 5.02 63.42 62.37
CA SER A 387 3.94 64.13 63.05
C SER A 387 3.06 64.79 61.97
N LYS A 388 1.73 64.61 62.09
CA LYS A 388 0.66 65.59 61.79
C LYS A 388 0.64 66.26 60.39
N CYS A 389 -0.28 65.80 59.54
CA CYS A 389 -1.23 66.71 58.88
C CYS A 389 -2.53 65.96 58.57
N THR A 390 -3.65 66.60 58.87
CA THR A 390 -5.03 66.10 58.80
C THR A 390 -5.49 65.92 57.35
N CYS A 391 -5.19 64.76 56.78
CA CYS A 391 -5.80 64.12 55.60
C CYS A 391 -5.52 62.60 55.76
N GLY A 392 -6.14 61.98 56.78
CA GLY A 392 -5.69 60.67 57.30
C GLY A 392 -6.26 59.45 56.56
N GLN A 393 -7.39 59.57 55.88
CA GLN A 393 -7.98 58.44 55.14
C GLN A 393 -7.48 58.41 53.70
N GLU A 394 -7.55 59.52 52.97
CA GLU A 394 -7.15 59.57 51.56
C GLU A 394 -5.64 59.33 51.36
N GLY A 395 -4.77 59.88 52.21
CA GLY A 395 -3.31 59.67 52.09
C GLY A 395 -2.85 58.24 52.40
N LEU A 396 -3.51 57.55 53.32
CA LEU A 396 -3.21 56.15 53.67
C LEU A 396 -3.73 55.19 52.59
N GLU A 397 -4.85 55.54 51.96
CA GLU A 397 -5.42 54.81 50.82
C GLU A 397 -4.58 55.02 49.56
N VAL A 398 -4.11 56.25 49.29
CA VAL A 398 -3.15 56.55 48.21
C VAL A 398 -1.84 55.78 48.42
N LEU A 399 -1.29 55.72 49.63
CA LEU A 399 -0.07 54.95 49.90
C LEU A 399 -0.26 53.43 49.75
N LYS A 400 -1.46 52.90 50.04
CA LYS A 400 -1.80 51.49 49.78
C LYS A 400 -1.92 51.23 48.28
N LEU A 401 -2.65 52.09 47.56
CA LEU A 401 -2.79 52.01 46.11
C LEU A 401 -1.44 52.17 45.39
N GLU A 402 -0.52 53.00 45.89
CA GLU A 402 0.83 53.13 45.35
C GLU A 402 1.67 51.85 45.55
N LYS A 403 1.51 51.15 46.68
CA LYS A 403 2.15 49.86 46.92
C LYS A 403 1.56 48.77 46.02
N GLU A 404 0.24 48.71 45.92
CA GLU A 404 -0.45 47.78 45.02
C GLU A 404 -0.08 48.05 43.55
N LEU A 405 0.02 49.31 43.13
CA LEU A 405 0.46 49.67 41.79
C LEU A 405 1.91 49.26 41.53
N LYS A 406 2.81 49.41 42.52
CA LYS A 406 4.20 48.93 42.42
C LYS A 406 4.27 47.41 42.34
N GLU A 407 3.47 46.70 43.13
CA GLU A 407 3.40 45.24 43.11
C GLU A 407 2.83 44.72 41.79
N VAL A 408 1.78 45.36 41.27
CA VAL A 408 1.19 45.02 39.95
C VAL A 408 2.17 45.31 38.83
N LYS A 409 2.91 46.44 38.87
CA LYS A 409 3.98 46.72 37.89
C LYS A 409 5.07 45.67 37.93
N GLN A 410 5.54 45.27 39.12
CA GLN A 410 6.55 44.22 39.25
C GLN A 410 6.05 42.86 38.73
N LYS A 411 4.78 42.53 38.95
CA LYS A 411 4.15 41.33 38.39
C LYS A 411 4.04 41.41 36.86
N PHE A 412 3.70 42.57 36.31
CA PHE A 412 3.67 42.80 34.87
C PHE A 412 5.05 42.63 34.24
N ASP A 413 6.09 43.26 34.79
CA ASP A 413 7.47 43.14 34.31
C ASP A 413 7.98 41.69 34.35
N THR A 414 7.59 40.95 35.40
CA THR A 414 7.94 39.52 35.53
C THR A 414 7.19 38.67 34.50
N CYS A 415 5.94 39.01 34.20
CA CYS A 415 5.16 38.34 33.15
C CYS A 415 5.71 38.65 31.75
N GLU A 416 6.10 39.89 31.50
CA GLU A 416 6.71 40.31 30.23
C GLU A 416 8.05 39.60 29.99
N LYS A 417 8.91 39.51 31.01
CA LYS A 417 10.17 38.75 30.91
C LYS A 417 9.94 37.27 30.59
N ARG A 418 8.97 36.62 31.24
CA ARG A 418 8.61 35.22 30.94
C ARG A 418 8.10 35.07 29.51
N TYR A 419 7.24 35.98 29.06
CA TYR A 419 6.74 35.97 27.68
C TYR A 419 7.87 36.13 26.66
N GLN A 420 8.83 37.04 26.89
CA GLN A 420 9.97 37.22 25.99
C GLN A 420 10.89 36.00 25.96
N GLN A 421 11.12 35.36 27.11
CA GLN A 421 11.89 34.13 27.20
C GLN A 421 11.20 32.99 26.44
N GLU A 422 9.91 32.77 26.67
CA GLU A 422 9.14 31.72 26.01
C GLU A 422 9.09 31.96 24.50
N LYS A 423 8.92 33.21 24.06
CA LYS A 423 8.98 33.57 22.63
C LYS A 423 10.32 33.20 21.99
N LEU A 424 11.43 33.48 22.67
CA LEU A 424 12.76 33.14 22.18
C LEU A 424 12.95 31.61 22.10
N GLU A 425 12.47 30.87 23.10
CA GLU A 425 12.49 29.42 23.11
C GLU A 425 11.64 28.82 21.96
N TRP A 426 10.45 29.38 21.69
CA TRP A 426 9.62 29.00 20.54
C TRP A 426 10.31 29.28 19.19
N GLU A 427 10.98 30.43 19.05
CA GLU A 427 11.74 30.76 17.84
C GLU A 427 12.94 29.81 17.62
N GLN A 428 13.65 29.46 18.69
CA GLN A 428 14.74 28.47 18.63
C GLN A 428 14.23 27.07 18.31
N ASN A 429 13.17 26.60 18.97
CA ASN A 429 12.58 25.29 18.69
C ASN A 429 12.06 25.20 17.25
N LYS A 430 11.44 26.27 16.73
CA LYS A 430 11.03 26.34 15.33
C LYS A 430 12.22 26.17 14.38
N GLN A 431 13.36 26.80 14.68
CA GLN A 431 14.57 26.70 13.86
C GLN A 431 15.16 25.28 13.91
N VAL A 432 15.25 24.67 15.10
CA VAL A 432 15.75 23.29 15.28
C VAL A 432 14.87 22.29 14.51
N VAL A 433 13.54 22.38 14.66
CA VAL A 433 12.60 21.50 13.94
C VAL A 433 12.72 21.69 12.42
N ALA A 434 12.94 22.91 11.95
CA ALA A 434 13.16 23.16 10.52
C ALA A 434 14.46 22.52 10.00
N GLU A 435 15.54 22.53 10.79
CA GLU A 435 16.81 21.90 10.46
C GLU A 435 16.71 20.36 10.50
N GLU A 436 16.01 19.79 11.49
CA GLU A 436 15.69 18.36 11.56
C GLU A 436 14.84 17.89 10.38
N LEU A 437 13.86 18.69 9.97
CA LEU A 437 13.02 18.40 8.80
C LEU A 437 13.83 18.48 7.49
N HIS A 438 14.73 19.45 7.38
CA HIS A 438 15.62 19.58 6.22
C HIS A 438 16.61 18.40 6.11
N THR A 439 17.22 17.98 7.22
CA THR A 439 18.13 16.82 7.23
C THR A 439 17.40 15.52 6.87
N SER A 440 16.19 15.33 7.40
CA SER A 440 15.32 14.18 7.09
C SER A 440 14.86 14.16 5.62
N LEU A 441 14.56 15.33 5.04
CA LEU A 441 14.25 15.42 3.60
C LEU A 441 15.46 15.02 2.75
N LYS A 442 16.65 15.51 3.12
CA LYS A 442 17.88 15.23 2.38
C LYS A 442 18.24 13.74 2.40
N SER A 443 18.16 13.08 3.56
CA SER A 443 18.34 11.63 3.63
C SER A 443 17.29 10.88 2.80
N GLY A 444 16.03 11.36 2.79
CA GLY A 444 14.99 10.78 1.95
C GLY A 444 15.23 10.95 0.44
N ASP A 445 15.85 12.05 0.01
CA ASP A 445 16.27 12.25 -1.39
C ASP A 445 17.46 11.35 -1.77
N ASP A 446 18.42 11.19 -0.87
CA ASP A 446 19.56 10.27 -1.06
C ASP A 446 19.08 8.80 -1.18
N ASP A 447 18.14 8.39 -0.32
CA ASP A 447 17.52 7.05 -0.36
C ASP A 447 16.71 6.83 -1.65
N ARG A 448 15.95 7.85 -2.10
CA ARG A 448 15.26 7.80 -3.41
C ARG A 448 16.24 7.66 -4.57
N GLY A 449 17.38 8.36 -4.50
CA GLY A 449 18.47 8.23 -5.47
C GLY A 449 19.02 6.80 -5.52
N LEU A 450 19.34 6.23 -4.36
CA LEU A 450 19.86 4.87 -4.24
C LEU A 450 18.86 3.82 -4.76
N LEU A 451 17.57 3.95 -4.40
CA LEU A 451 16.51 3.07 -4.90
C LEU A 451 16.39 3.12 -6.43
N SER A 452 16.52 4.29 -7.05
CA SER A 452 16.49 4.44 -8.50
C SER A 452 17.63 3.69 -9.18
N VAL A 453 18.85 3.79 -8.62
CA VAL A 453 20.03 3.06 -9.11
C VAL A 453 19.83 1.55 -8.99
N LEU A 454 19.44 1.07 -7.80
CA LEU A 454 19.17 -0.36 -7.57
C LEU A 454 18.07 -0.90 -8.48
N GLN A 455 17.05 -0.09 -8.77
CA GLN A 455 15.98 -0.48 -9.68
C GLN A 455 16.48 -0.62 -11.12
N GLU A 456 17.40 0.26 -11.57
CA GLU A 456 18.02 0.10 -12.90
C GLU A 456 18.96 -1.09 -12.95
N ASP A 457 19.73 -1.36 -11.89
CA ASP A 457 20.57 -2.56 -11.79
C ASP A 457 19.73 -3.85 -11.84
N LEU A 458 18.57 -3.87 -11.18
CA LEU A 458 17.65 -5.02 -11.26
C LEU A 458 17.06 -5.16 -12.67
N ARG A 459 16.71 -4.05 -13.34
CA ARG A 459 16.26 -4.09 -14.74
C ARG A 459 17.33 -4.63 -15.67
N THR A 460 18.59 -4.17 -15.53
CA THR A 460 19.70 -4.64 -16.37
C THR A 460 20.00 -6.11 -16.10
N ALA A 461 20.06 -6.56 -14.85
CA ALA A 461 20.22 -7.98 -14.49
C ALA A 461 19.09 -8.85 -15.07
N ARG A 462 17.84 -8.37 -15.04
CA ARG A 462 16.70 -9.09 -15.66
C ARG A 462 16.83 -9.18 -17.17
N ARG A 463 17.26 -8.11 -17.86
CA ARG A 463 17.54 -8.16 -19.31
C ARG A 463 18.62 -9.19 -19.62
N LEU A 464 19.73 -9.16 -18.86
CA LEU A 464 20.82 -10.13 -19.03
C LEU A 464 20.37 -11.57 -18.78
N TYR A 465 19.57 -11.83 -17.74
CA TYR A 465 19.01 -13.16 -17.48
C TYR A 465 18.13 -13.63 -18.64
N CYS A 466 17.24 -12.78 -19.17
CA CYS A 466 16.43 -13.11 -20.34
C CYS A 466 17.31 -13.42 -21.56
N ASP A 467 18.37 -12.64 -21.79
CA ASP A 467 19.32 -12.87 -22.88
C ASP A 467 20.04 -14.22 -22.70
N PHE A 468 20.51 -14.54 -21.49
CA PHE A 468 21.12 -15.84 -21.21
C PHE A 468 20.14 -16.99 -21.38
N GLN A 469 18.90 -16.86 -20.90
CA GLN A 469 17.88 -17.88 -21.05
C GLN A 469 17.54 -18.12 -22.53
N SER A 470 17.44 -17.05 -23.34
CA SER A 470 17.17 -17.18 -24.77
C SER A 470 18.31 -17.90 -25.51
N LYS A 471 19.56 -17.60 -25.18
CA LYS A 471 20.74 -18.28 -25.71
C LYS A 471 20.81 -19.74 -25.25
N LEU A 472 20.43 -20.02 -24.00
CA LEU A 472 20.38 -21.37 -23.46
C LEU A 472 19.31 -22.22 -24.18
N ASN A 473 18.12 -21.66 -24.39
CA ASN A 473 17.06 -22.32 -25.14
C ASN A 473 17.50 -22.62 -26.59
N LEU A 474 18.16 -21.65 -27.25
CA LEU A 474 18.71 -21.86 -28.59
C LEU A 474 19.73 -23.01 -28.62
N ALA A 475 20.64 -23.06 -27.64
CA ALA A 475 21.62 -24.14 -27.53
C ALA A 475 20.96 -25.51 -27.24
N GLN A 476 19.86 -25.54 -26.48
CA GLN A 476 19.07 -26.76 -26.26
C GLN A 476 18.39 -27.23 -27.55
N ASP A 477 17.78 -26.32 -28.30
CA ASP A 477 17.12 -26.61 -29.57
C ASP A 477 18.11 -27.10 -30.63
N GLU A 478 19.29 -26.46 -30.74
CA GLU A 478 20.37 -26.91 -31.64
C GLU A 478 20.90 -28.30 -31.27
N LEU A 479 21.04 -28.58 -29.96
CA LEU A 479 21.51 -29.88 -29.49
C LEU A 479 20.47 -30.98 -29.72
N LEU A 480 19.19 -30.67 -29.59
CA LEU A 480 18.09 -31.56 -29.97
C LEU A 480 18.10 -31.84 -31.48
N SER A 481 18.24 -30.80 -32.31
CA SER A 481 18.40 -30.96 -33.77
C SER A 481 19.60 -31.83 -34.13
N PHE A 482 20.73 -31.66 -33.43
CA PHE A 482 21.91 -32.49 -33.62
C PHE A 482 21.67 -33.96 -33.22
N ILE A 483 20.98 -34.21 -32.10
CA ILE A 483 20.55 -35.56 -31.71
C ILE A 483 19.64 -36.18 -32.78
N GLU A 484 18.75 -35.38 -33.37
CA GLU A 484 17.87 -35.83 -34.45
C GLU A 484 18.66 -36.22 -35.72
N GLU A 485 19.58 -35.37 -36.16
CA GLU A 485 20.46 -35.65 -37.30
C GLU A 485 21.35 -36.87 -37.08
N LEU A 486 21.87 -37.04 -35.86
CA LEU A 486 22.70 -38.17 -35.47
C LEU A 486 21.89 -39.48 -35.49
N ALA A 487 20.65 -39.46 -35.01
CA ALA A 487 19.74 -40.60 -35.09
C ALA A 487 19.38 -40.95 -36.55
N HIS A 488 19.16 -39.95 -37.41
CA HIS A 488 18.93 -40.15 -38.83
C HIS A 488 20.14 -40.77 -39.53
N LEU A 489 21.35 -40.27 -39.25
CA LEU A 489 22.60 -40.81 -39.80
C LEU A 489 22.84 -42.25 -39.32
N TYR A 490 22.60 -42.54 -38.05
CA TYR A 490 22.71 -43.90 -37.50
C TYR A 490 21.77 -44.88 -38.23
N ASN A 491 20.50 -44.51 -38.42
CA ASN A 491 19.54 -45.32 -39.15
C ASN A 491 19.97 -45.53 -40.61
N HIS A 492 20.47 -44.49 -41.29
CA HIS A 492 20.87 -44.59 -42.68
C HIS A 492 22.08 -45.51 -42.88
N VAL A 493 23.09 -45.43 -41.99
CA VAL A 493 24.25 -46.32 -42.00
C VAL A 493 23.86 -47.76 -41.66
N CYS A 494 22.95 -47.97 -40.70
CA CYS A 494 22.45 -49.31 -40.37
C CYS A 494 21.68 -49.94 -41.55
N MET A 495 20.81 -49.17 -42.21
CA MET A 495 20.06 -49.60 -43.40
C MET A 495 20.97 -49.95 -44.57
N ARG A 496 22.03 -49.16 -44.81
CA ARG A 496 22.99 -49.41 -45.91
C ARG A 496 23.89 -50.63 -45.65
N ASN A 497 24.11 -50.99 -44.40
CA ASN A 497 24.95 -52.12 -44.00
C ASN A 497 24.14 -53.39 -43.62
N ASN A 498 22.83 -53.42 -43.87
CA ASN A 498 21.92 -54.52 -43.49
C ASN A 498 21.92 -54.87 -41.99
N LEU A 499 22.22 -53.90 -41.12
CA LEU A 499 22.20 -54.06 -39.67
C LEU A 499 20.86 -53.56 -39.13
N THR A 500 20.27 -54.29 -38.17
CA THR A 500 19.02 -53.86 -37.51
C THR A 500 19.35 -52.75 -36.50
N PRO A 501 18.79 -51.54 -36.63
CA PRO A 501 19.09 -50.44 -35.71
C PRO A 501 18.70 -50.79 -34.27
N ASN A 502 19.54 -50.44 -33.31
CA ASN A 502 19.29 -50.76 -31.91
C ASN A 502 18.11 -49.93 -31.35
N ARG A 503 17.04 -50.59 -30.90
CA ARG A 503 15.73 -49.98 -30.57
C ARG A 503 15.79 -48.93 -29.44
N VAL A 504 16.76 -49.05 -28.53
CA VAL A 504 16.99 -48.13 -27.40
C VAL A 504 17.40 -46.73 -27.87
N MET A 505 18.15 -46.61 -28.98
CA MET A 505 18.56 -45.33 -29.56
C MET A 505 17.37 -44.56 -30.19
N LEU A 506 16.39 -45.31 -30.71
CA LEU A 506 15.16 -44.80 -31.30
C LEU A 506 14.09 -44.47 -30.25
N ASP A 507 14.12 -45.11 -29.08
CA ASP A 507 13.16 -44.84 -28.01
C ASP A 507 13.39 -43.46 -27.36
N TYR A 508 14.64 -42.97 -27.27
CA TYR A 508 14.93 -41.57 -26.91
C TYR A 508 14.37 -40.54 -27.91
N PHE A 509 14.24 -40.93 -29.19
CA PHE A 509 13.66 -40.12 -30.26
C PHE A 509 12.12 -40.06 -30.18
N ARG A 510 11.48 -41.11 -29.62
CA ARG A 510 10.02 -41.18 -29.47
C ARG A 510 9.53 -40.51 -28.19
N ASP A 511 10.33 -40.51 -27.13
CA ASP A 511 9.94 -39.94 -25.83
C ASP A 511 10.16 -38.42 -25.73
N GLY A 512 10.96 -37.81 -26.63
CA GLY A 512 11.11 -36.35 -26.75
C GLY A 512 9.89 -35.61 -27.33
N LYS A 513 8.91 -36.34 -27.90
CA LYS A 513 7.64 -35.78 -28.41
C LYS A 513 6.48 -36.05 -27.45
N GLY A 514 6.49 -35.36 -26.31
CA GLY A 514 5.27 -34.94 -25.61
C GLY A 514 4.19 -35.99 -25.31
N ALA A 515 4.54 -37.19 -24.83
CA ALA A 515 3.57 -38.17 -24.35
C ALA A 515 3.57 -38.26 -22.81
N LYS A 516 2.46 -37.82 -22.19
CA LYS A 516 2.13 -38.12 -20.80
C LYS A 516 2.09 -39.64 -20.62
N LEU A 517 2.95 -40.24 -19.79
CA LEU A 517 2.67 -41.56 -19.23
C LEU A 517 3.25 -41.73 -17.82
N HIS A 518 2.36 -42.17 -16.92
CA HIS A 518 2.65 -42.59 -15.56
C HIS A 518 3.72 -43.69 -15.52
N PHE A 519 4.81 -43.45 -14.77
CA PHE A 519 5.69 -44.53 -14.33
C PHE A 519 5.00 -45.37 -13.25
N ARG A 520 4.37 -46.48 -13.65
CA ARG A 520 4.07 -47.57 -12.73
C ARG A 520 5.34 -48.38 -12.52
N LYS A 521 5.92 -48.20 -11.33
CA LYS A 521 7.02 -48.95 -10.72
C LYS A 521 6.97 -50.44 -11.11
N ARG A 522 7.98 -50.94 -11.81
CA ARG A 522 8.33 -52.36 -11.84
C ARG A 522 9.84 -52.49 -11.68
N LYS A 523 10.24 -52.95 -10.49
CA LYS A 523 11.60 -53.33 -10.12
C LYS A 523 12.00 -54.58 -10.93
N SER A 524 13.19 -54.58 -11.53
CA SER A 524 14.14 -55.69 -11.45
C SER A 524 15.50 -55.35 -12.07
N SER A 525 16.55 -55.51 -11.27
CA SER A 525 17.95 -55.87 -11.64
C SER A 525 18.75 -54.84 -12.45
N ASP A 526 19.58 -54.00 -11.81
CA ASP A 526 21.00 -54.25 -11.46
C ASP A 526 21.83 -54.64 -12.71
N PHE A 527 22.74 -53.81 -13.21
CA PHE A 527 24.14 -53.68 -12.76
C PHE A 527 24.81 -52.57 -13.62
N PHE A 528 25.77 -51.82 -13.09
CA PHE A 528 26.48 -50.64 -13.67
C PHE A 528 25.91 -49.27 -13.31
N GLY A 529 26.47 -48.68 -12.25
CA GLY A 529 26.21 -47.29 -11.84
C GLY A 529 26.71 -46.94 -10.45
N LYS A 530 27.13 -47.94 -9.66
CA LYS A 530 27.86 -47.72 -8.39
C LYS A 530 29.37 -47.84 -8.62
N LEU A 531 30.00 -46.77 -9.10
CA LEU A 531 31.39 -46.42 -8.78
C LEU A 531 31.65 -45.00 -9.30
N LEU A 532 32.07 -44.09 -8.42
CA LEU A 532 32.20 -42.63 -8.58
C LEU A 532 30.84 -41.91 -8.38
N VAL A 533 30.51 -41.34 -7.23
CA VAL A 533 31.30 -40.64 -6.22
C VAL A 533 30.46 -40.63 -4.93
N ASN A 534 30.99 -41.14 -3.82
CA ASN A 534 30.52 -40.80 -2.48
C ASN A 534 31.72 -40.40 -1.64
N SER A 535 31.68 -39.17 -1.11
CA SER A 535 32.07 -38.89 0.25
C SER A 535 30.90 -38.17 0.90
N ASP A 536 30.34 -38.84 1.90
CA ASP A 536 29.26 -38.43 2.79
C ASP A 536 29.68 -37.26 3.70
N LEU A 537 28.70 -36.48 4.21
CA LEU A 537 28.34 -36.50 5.63
C LEU A 537 27.00 -35.78 5.91
N GLU A 538 26.00 -36.61 6.22
CA GLU A 538 24.98 -36.51 7.27
C GLU A 538 24.33 -35.15 7.63
N ILE A 539 23.02 -35.03 7.36
CA ILE A 539 22.07 -34.56 8.38
C ILE A 539 20.89 -35.55 8.44
N SER A 540 20.71 -36.08 9.64
CA SER A 540 19.70 -36.98 10.13
C SER A 540 18.26 -36.52 9.87
N ASP A 541 17.48 -37.48 9.38
CA ASP A 541 16.03 -37.49 9.24
C ASP A 541 15.37 -37.68 10.63
N LEU A 542 14.41 -36.82 10.99
CA LEU A 542 13.39 -37.13 12.00
C LEU A 542 12.01 -36.73 11.45
N ARG A 543 11.28 -37.76 11.06
CA ARG A 543 9.86 -37.78 10.73
C ARG A 543 8.99 -37.39 11.93
N SER A 544 7.88 -36.70 11.65
CA SER A 544 6.49 -36.99 12.10
C SER A 544 5.69 -35.70 11.84
N GLY A 545 4.67 -35.61 10.99
CA GLY A 545 3.57 -36.53 10.76
C GLY A 545 2.33 -35.96 11.46
N GLU A 546 1.54 -35.11 10.79
CA GLU A 546 0.08 -35.04 11.01
C GLU A 546 -0.67 -34.33 9.87
N ARG A 547 -1.93 -34.70 9.73
CA ARG A 547 -2.78 -34.66 8.54
C ARG A 547 -3.52 -33.33 8.35
N SER A 548 -3.69 -32.96 7.06
CA SER A 548 -4.80 -32.28 6.32
C SER A 548 -6.05 -31.74 7.05
N PRO A 549 -6.97 -31.03 6.34
CA PRO A 549 -6.86 -30.02 5.27
C PRO A 549 -7.70 -28.76 5.61
N LEU A 550 -7.68 -27.68 4.80
CA LEU A 550 -8.86 -26.83 4.56
C LEU A 550 -8.59 -25.80 3.43
N SER A 551 -9.38 -25.97 2.38
CA SER A 551 -9.90 -25.10 1.34
C SER A 551 -9.65 -23.57 1.40
N SER A 552 -9.29 -23.05 0.22
CA SER A 552 -9.23 -21.69 -0.36
C SER A 552 -10.45 -20.76 -0.05
N PRO A 553 -10.54 -19.45 -0.47
CA PRO A 553 -9.95 -18.84 -1.68
C PRO A 553 -9.57 -17.32 -1.69
N ASP A 554 -8.98 -16.93 -2.84
CA ASP A 554 -8.95 -15.62 -3.52
C ASP A 554 -8.13 -14.43 -2.98
N SER A 555 -7.09 -14.07 -3.73
CA SER A 555 -7.09 -12.79 -4.46
C SER A 555 -6.00 -12.74 -5.55
N SER A 556 -6.50 -12.46 -6.75
CA SER A 556 -5.83 -12.22 -8.02
C SER A 556 -5.02 -10.93 -8.05
N ILE A 557 -3.72 -11.01 -8.40
CA ILE A 557 -2.99 -9.95 -9.13
C ILE A 557 -2.04 -10.62 -10.14
N GLY A 558 -2.14 -10.18 -11.39
CA GLY A 558 -1.69 -10.89 -12.58
C GLY A 558 -0.19 -11.13 -12.69
N SER A 559 0.15 -12.35 -13.13
CA SER A 559 1.37 -12.62 -13.88
C SER A 559 0.99 -13.10 -15.27
N ASP A 560 1.10 -12.19 -16.22
CA ASP A 560 1.11 -12.49 -17.65
C ASP A 560 2.45 -13.17 -17.96
N PHE A 561 2.53 -14.47 -17.71
CA PHE A 561 3.54 -15.36 -18.28
C PHE A 561 2.84 -16.66 -18.62
N GLY A 562 2.64 -16.84 -19.92
CA GLY A 562 2.11 -18.08 -20.49
C GLY A 562 2.92 -19.28 -20.01
N ASP A 563 2.20 -20.22 -19.44
CA ASP A 563 2.31 -21.66 -19.66
C ASP A 563 3.61 -22.10 -20.36
N SER A 564 4.63 -22.41 -19.57
CA SER A 564 5.82 -23.15 -20.01
C SER A 564 6.27 -24.10 -18.92
N ASN A 565 5.34 -24.95 -18.47
CA ASN A 565 5.69 -26.19 -17.77
C ASN A 565 6.20 -27.24 -18.78
N ARG A 566 7.27 -26.92 -19.50
CA ARG A 566 8.18 -27.92 -20.03
C ARG A 566 9.43 -27.81 -19.18
N GLU A 567 9.67 -28.77 -18.29
CA GLU A 567 11.03 -28.96 -17.78
C GLU A 567 11.92 -29.22 -19.01
N PRO A 568 12.78 -28.27 -19.42
CA PRO A 568 13.67 -28.51 -20.53
C PRO A 568 14.69 -29.53 -20.02
N LEU A 569 14.93 -30.59 -20.80
CA LEU A 569 16.01 -31.55 -20.50
C LEU A 569 17.30 -30.75 -20.28
N SER A 570 17.92 -30.90 -19.11
CA SER A 570 19.17 -30.19 -18.80
C SER A 570 20.18 -30.44 -19.92
N ILE A 571 20.94 -29.42 -20.33
CA ILE A 571 21.97 -29.54 -21.39
C ILE A 571 22.95 -30.69 -21.07
N THR A 572 23.22 -30.92 -19.79
CA THR A 572 24.05 -32.05 -19.34
C THR A 572 23.46 -33.42 -19.73
N HIS A 573 22.14 -33.55 -19.72
CA HIS A 573 21.44 -34.76 -20.12
C HIS A 573 21.43 -34.94 -21.64
N LEU A 574 21.22 -33.86 -22.40
CA LEU A 574 21.30 -33.89 -23.87
C LEU A 574 22.72 -34.22 -24.36
N ILE A 575 23.76 -33.70 -23.71
CA ILE A 575 25.16 -34.05 -24.01
C ILE A 575 25.44 -35.53 -23.71
N ALA A 576 24.84 -36.09 -22.64
CA ALA A 576 24.97 -37.51 -22.34
C ALA A 576 24.34 -38.39 -23.42
N ILE A 577 23.16 -38.01 -23.93
CA ILE A 577 22.49 -38.69 -25.05
C ILE A 577 23.36 -38.64 -26.31
N VAL A 578 23.89 -37.48 -26.68
CA VAL A 578 24.80 -37.35 -27.83
C VAL A 578 26.02 -38.27 -27.71
N LYS A 579 26.67 -38.29 -26.55
CA LYS A 579 27.84 -39.14 -26.31
C LYS A 579 27.52 -40.63 -26.41
N ASP A 580 26.34 -41.03 -25.98
CA ASP A 580 25.87 -42.41 -26.09
C ASP A 580 25.52 -42.77 -27.53
N GLN A 581 24.99 -41.82 -28.31
CA GLN A 581 24.60 -42.02 -29.70
C GLN A 581 25.78 -42.10 -30.69
N ILE A 582 26.92 -41.47 -30.38
CA ILE A 582 28.11 -41.48 -31.26
C ILE A 582 28.80 -42.86 -31.30
N LYS A 583 28.80 -43.61 -30.19
CA LYS A 583 29.55 -44.89 -30.09
C LYS A 583 29.03 -45.98 -31.05
N PRO A 584 27.71 -46.22 -31.20
CA PRO A 584 27.18 -47.19 -32.17
C PRO A 584 27.37 -46.79 -33.63
N LEU A 585 27.34 -45.48 -33.91
CA LEU A 585 27.58 -44.91 -35.25
C LEU A 585 29.02 -45.18 -35.73
N GLN A 586 30.01 -44.99 -34.85
CA GLN A 586 31.41 -45.31 -35.14
C GLN A 586 31.63 -46.79 -35.47
N GLY A 587 30.93 -47.69 -34.75
CA GLY A 587 30.94 -49.12 -35.06
C GLY A 587 30.31 -49.46 -36.41
N ALA A 588 29.15 -48.88 -36.74
CA ALA A 588 28.46 -49.13 -38.00
C ALA A 588 29.22 -48.56 -39.22
N LEU A 589 29.86 -47.38 -39.09
CA LEU A 589 30.70 -46.81 -40.15
C LEU A 589 31.94 -47.65 -40.47
N SER A 590 32.56 -48.27 -39.47
CA SER A 590 33.73 -49.14 -39.69
C SER A 590 33.42 -50.36 -40.60
N VAL A 591 32.17 -50.83 -40.59
CA VAL A 591 31.70 -51.94 -41.45
C VAL A 591 31.36 -51.46 -42.87
N SER A 592 30.82 -50.25 -43.00
CA SER A 592 30.48 -49.62 -44.30
C SER A 592 31.71 -49.33 -45.15
N TRP A 593 32.81 -48.92 -44.52
CA TRP A 593 34.04 -48.53 -45.21
C TRP A 593 34.74 -49.70 -45.91
N HIS A 594 34.42 -50.95 -45.57
CA HIS A 594 34.99 -52.13 -46.22
C HIS A 594 34.22 -52.62 -47.47
N HIS A 595 32.99 -52.15 -47.70
CA HIS A 595 32.12 -52.71 -48.75
C HIS A 595 31.85 -51.80 -49.95
N THR A 596 32.35 -50.57 -49.98
CA THR A 596 31.94 -49.61 -51.01
C THR A 596 33.15 -48.92 -51.65
N SER A 597 33.89 -49.69 -52.45
CA SER A 597 34.80 -49.12 -53.44
C SER A 597 33.98 -48.58 -54.62
N LEU A 598 33.78 -47.27 -54.55
CA LEU A 598 33.61 -46.25 -55.60
C LEU A 598 33.72 -46.74 -57.06
N GLU A 599 32.65 -46.58 -57.86
CA GLU A 599 32.72 -45.97 -59.23
C GLU A 599 31.40 -45.94 -60.03
N THR A 600 30.30 -46.57 -59.60
CA THR A 600 29.08 -46.67 -60.45
C THR A 600 27.90 -45.75 -60.07
N LEU A 601 27.94 -45.04 -58.94
CA LEU A 601 26.82 -44.23 -58.43
C LEU A 601 26.82 -42.75 -58.85
N THR A 602 27.91 -42.27 -59.45
CA THR A 602 28.10 -40.83 -59.69
C THR A 602 27.21 -40.27 -60.80
N SER A 603 26.81 -41.08 -61.79
CA SER A 603 26.08 -40.57 -62.96
C SER A 603 24.55 -40.46 -62.78
N GLU A 604 23.92 -41.28 -61.93
CA GLU A 604 22.49 -41.15 -61.60
C GLU A 604 22.24 -40.08 -60.53
N MET A 605 23.15 -39.99 -59.55
CA MET A 605 23.08 -38.97 -58.50
C MET A 605 23.17 -37.54 -59.04
N ASP A 606 23.90 -37.32 -60.14
CA ASP A 606 24.05 -35.97 -60.71
C ASP A 606 22.75 -35.45 -61.34
N LYS A 607 21.89 -36.32 -61.91
CA LYS A 607 20.59 -35.91 -62.47
C LYS A 607 19.54 -35.63 -61.41
N GLU A 608 19.47 -36.44 -60.36
CA GLU A 608 18.58 -36.19 -59.22
C GLU A 608 19.01 -34.95 -58.41
N LYS A 609 20.33 -34.72 -58.31
CA LYS A 609 20.89 -33.50 -57.71
C LYS A 609 20.49 -32.25 -58.49
N GLU A 610 20.42 -32.31 -59.82
CA GLU A 610 20.01 -31.17 -60.65
C GLU A 610 18.52 -30.82 -60.44
N VAL A 611 17.63 -31.82 -60.39
CA VAL A 611 16.19 -31.63 -60.10
C VAL A 611 15.97 -31.11 -58.66
N LEU A 612 16.71 -31.64 -57.68
CA LEU A 612 16.66 -31.14 -56.30
C LEU A 612 17.19 -29.72 -56.18
N VAL A 613 18.22 -29.35 -56.95
CA VAL A 613 18.74 -27.98 -57.00
C VAL A 613 17.69 -27.02 -57.58
N GLU A 614 16.96 -27.41 -58.63
CA GLU A 614 15.85 -26.60 -59.16
C GLU A 614 14.71 -26.43 -58.14
N GLU A 615 14.33 -27.48 -57.43
CA GLU A 615 13.29 -27.41 -56.39
C GLU A 615 13.74 -26.54 -55.20
N ILE A 616 15.01 -26.63 -54.79
CA ILE A 616 15.62 -25.75 -53.78
C ILE A 616 15.60 -24.30 -54.26
N MET A 617 15.88 -24.04 -55.53
CA MET A 617 15.83 -22.68 -56.09
C MET A 617 14.39 -22.12 -56.08
N LYS A 618 13.39 -22.92 -56.46
CA LYS A 618 11.97 -22.52 -56.36
C LYS A 618 11.56 -22.23 -54.93
N LEU A 619 11.91 -23.09 -53.98
CA LEU A 619 11.60 -22.89 -52.56
C LEU A 619 12.32 -21.66 -52.00
N LYS A 620 13.57 -21.40 -52.39
CA LYS A 620 14.31 -20.19 -52.02
C LYS A 620 13.64 -18.92 -52.59
N ALA A 621 13.18 -18.96 -53.84
CA ALA A 621 12.44 -17.85 -54.44
C ALA A 621 11.13 -17.59 -53.69
N LEU A 622 10.36 -18.65 -53.38
CA LEU A 622 9.10 -18.55 -52.66
C LEU A 622 9.29 -18.05 -51.22
N LEU A 623 10.35 -18.52 -50.55
CA LEU A 623 10.76 -18.02 -49.23
C LEU A 623 11.17 -16.54 -49.30
N SER A 624 11.88 -16.13 -50.34
CA SER A 624 12.25 -14.72 -50.57
C SER A 624 11.00 -13.86 -50.72
N THR A 625 10.04 -14.27 -51.55
CA THR A 625 8.76 -13.56 -51.71
C THR A 625 7.98 -13.49 -50.40
N LYS A 626 7.96 -14.56 -49.60
CA LYS A 626 7.32 -14.55 -48.28
C LYS A 626 8.01 -13.62 -47.29
N ARG A 627 9.34 -13.56 -47.30
CA ARG A 627 10.11 -12.60 -46.48
C ARG A 627 9.81 -11.16 -46.89
N GLU A 628 9.73 -10.89 -48.19
CA GLU A 628 9.36 -9.57 -48.72
C GLU A 628 7.92 -9.19 -48.35
N GLN A 629 6.96 -10.12 -48.48
CA GLN A 629 5.58 -9.92 -48.02
C GLN A 629 5.51 -9.59 -46.52
N ILE A 630 6.29 -10.29 -45.68
CA ILE A 630 6.39 -10.00 -44.24
C ILE A 630 6.98 -8.60 -44.01
N ALA A 631 8.01 -8.21 -44.76
CA ALA A 631 8.60 -6.87 -44.66
C ALA A 631 7.60 -5.77 -45.04
N THR A 632 6.83 -5.97 -46.11
CA THR A 632 5.76 -5.06 -46.52
C THR A 632 4.65 -4.97 -45.48
N LEU A 633 4.17 -6.10 -44.95
CA LEU A 633 3.16 -6.13 -43.88
C LEU A 633 3.67 -5.44 -42.61
N ARG A 634 4.92 -5.65 -42.21
CA ARG A 634 5.53 -4.93 -41.08
C ARG A 634 5.56 -3.42 -41.31
N THR A 635 5.84 -2.99 -42.53
CA THR A 635 5.86 -1.58 -42.91
C THR A 635 4.46 -0.96 -42.83
N VAL A 636 3.45 -1.65 -43.38
CA VAL A 636 2.04 -1.22 -43.29
C VAL A 636 1.56 -1.19 -41.85
N LEU A 637 1.86 -2.21 -41.05
CA LEU A 637 1.51 -2.24 -39.63
C LEU A 637 2.18 -1.10 -38.86
N LYS A 638 3.45 -0.79 -39.16
CA LYS A 638 4.16 0.35 -38.57
C LYS A 638 3.51 1.69 -38.97
N ALA A 639 3.09 1.85 -40.21
CA ALA A 639 2.37 3.03 -40.68
C ALA A 639 0.98 3.17 -40.03
N ASN A 640 0.25 2.06 -39.85
CA ASN A 640 -1.03 2.04 -39.16
C ASN A 640 -0.87 2.38 -37.68
N LYS A 641 0.15 1.82 -37.02
CA LYS A 641 0.50 2.16 -35.64
C LYS A 641 0.79 3.66 -35.51
N GLN A 642 1.63 4.20 -36.39
CA GLN A 642 1.96 5.63 -36.37
C GLN A 642 0.71 6.50 -36.58
N THR A 643 -0.17 6.12 -37.52
CA THR A 643 -1.42 6.85 -37.78
C THR A 643 -2.34 6.84 -36.55
N ALA A 644 -2.46 5.70 -35.86
CA ALA A 644 -3.23 5.58 -34.64
C ALA A 644 -2.64 6.42 -33.49
N GLU A 645 -1.31 6.40 -33.31
CA GLU A 645 -0.62 7.21 -32.31
C GLU A 645 -0.82 8.72 -32.57
N VAL A 646 -0.73 9.16 -33.82
CA VAL A 646 -1.00 10.56 -34.20
C VAL A 646 -2.46 10.94 -33.94
N ALA A 647 -3.41 10.08 -34.30
CA ALA A 647 -4.83 10.32 -34.04
C ALA A 647 -5.12 10.43 -32.53
N MET A 648 -4.55 9.54 -31.71
CA MET A 648 -4.68 9.58 -30.25
C MET A 648 -4.02 10.83 -29.65
N SER A 649 -2.86 11.24 -30.15
CA SER A 649 -2.19 12.48 -29.73
C SER A 649 -3.05 13.72 -30.03
N ASN A 650 -3.66 13.77 -31.22
CA ASN A 650 -4.57 14.86 -31.61
C ASN A 650 -5.83 14.89 -30.74
N LEU A 651 -6.45 13.74 -30.47
CA LEU A 651 -7.61 13.64 -29.57
C LEU A 651 -7.26 14.09 -28.16
N LYS A 652 -6.10 13.66 -27.64
CA LYS A 652 -5.60 14.07 -26.32
C LYS A 652 -5.38 15.59 -26.25
N SER A 653 -4.76 16.17 -27.28
CA SER A 653 -4.53 17.62 -27.38
C SER A 653 -5.86 18.39 -27.43
N LYS A 654 -6.83 17.95 -28.23
CA LYS A 654 -8.18 18.55 -28.26
C LYS A 654 -8.87 18.50 -26.91
N TYR A 655 -8.80 17.35 -26.23
CA TYR A 655 -9.41 17.20 -24.90
C TYR A 655 -8.78 18.13 -23.86
N GLU A 656 -7.44 18.24 -23.83
CA GLU A 656 -6.79 19.19 -22.90
C GLU A 656 -7.12 20.64 -23.24
N ASN A 657 -7.22 21.01 -24.53
CA ASN A 657 -7.65 22.35 -24.95
C ASN A 657 -9.11 22.65 -24.57
N GLU A 658 -10.03 21.70 -24.71
CA GLU A 658 -11.42 21.86 -24.27
C GLU A 658 -11.50 21.98 -22.75
N LYS A 659 -10.72 21.18 -22.02
CA LYS A 659 -10.64 21.23 -20.56
C LYS A 659 -10.10 22.57 -20.06
N THR A 660 -9.08 23.14 -20.69
CA THR A 660 -8.58 24.48 -20.33
C THR A 660 -9.64 25.54 -20.64
N LEU A 661 -10.29 25.48 -21.80
CA LEU A 661 -11.37 26.41 -22.16
C LEU A 661 -12.56 26.33 -21.17
N VAL A 662 -12.97 25.13 -20.76
CA VAL A 662 -14.02 24.93 -19.75
C VAL A 662 -13.58 25.49 -18.40
N SER A 663 -12.33 25.27 -17.99
CA SER A 663 -11.79 25.83 -16.75
C SER A 663 -11.77 27.36 -16.78
N GLU A 664 -11.34 27.97 -17.90
CA GLU A 664 -11.31 29.42 -18.08
C GLU A 664 -12.72 30.02 -18.08
N THR A 665 -13.68 29.40 -18.77
CA THR A 665 -15.07 29.87 -18.79
C THR A 665 -15.72 29.74 -17.41
N MET A 666 -15.47 28.65 -16.69
CA MET A 666 -15.95 28.49 -15.31
C MET A 666 -15.34 29.54 -14.37
N LEU A 667 -14.05 29.86 -14.54
CA LEU A 667 -13.41 30.95 -13.81
C LEU A 667 -14.05 32.29 -14.14
N LYS A 668 -14.26 32.62 -15.42
CA LYS A 668 -14.93 33.87 -15.84
C LYS A 668 -16.33 34.00 -15.22
N LEU A 669 -17.15 32.94 -15.30
CA LEU A 669 -18.48 32.91 -14.68
C LEU A 669 -18.43 33.12 -13.16
N ARG A 670 -17.43 32.55 -12.46
CA ARG A 670 -17.24 32.80 -11.03
C ARG A 670 -16.88 34.27 -10.73
N HIS A 671 -16.06 34.91 -11.57
CA HIS A 671 -15.72 36.32 -11.42
C HIS A 671 -16.93 37.22 -11.70
N GLU A 672 -17.70 36.95 -12.76
CA GLU A 672 -18.94 37.67 -13.07
C GLU A 672 -19.98 37.52 -11.96
N LEU A 673 -20.17 36.31 -11.42
CA LEU A 673 -21.04 36.07 -10.27
C LEU A 673 -20.59 36.88 -9.04
N LYS A 674 -19.28 36.99 -8.80
CA LYS A 674 -18.73 37.78 -7.71
C LYS A 674 -19.01 39.26 -7.90
N ALA A 675 -18.78 39.80 -9.11
CA ALA A 675 -19.09 41.19 -9.44
C ALA A 675 -20.59 41.49 -9.26
N LEU A 676 -21.47 40.62 -9.74
CA LEU A 676 -22.93 40.78 -9.56
C LEU A 676 -23.35 40.76 -8.08
N LYS A 677 -22.69 39.95 -7.24
CA LYS A 677 -22.92 39.95 -5.78
C LYS A 677 -22.47 41.25 -5.13
N GLU A 678 -21.33 41.79 -5.54
CA GLU A 678 -20.82 43.08 -5.07
C GLU A 678 -21.74 44.23 -5.49
N ASP A 679 -22.23 44.23 -6.74
CA ASP A 679 -23.23 45.18 -7.22
C ASP A 679 -24.54 45.06 -6.43
N ALA A 680 -25.05 43.84 -6.21
CA ALA A 680 -26.27 43.61 -5.42
C ALA A 680 -26.12 44.11 -3.96
N ALA A 681 -24.96 43.87 -3.35
CA ALA A 681 -24.65 44.40 -2.02
C ALA A 681 -24.61 45.94 -2.02
N THR A 682 -24.03 46.55 -3.07
CA THR A 682 -23.98 48.00 -3.25
C THR A 682 -25.39 48.59 -3.43
N PHE A 683 -26.25 47.97 -4.24
CA PHE A 683 -27.65 48.38 -4.39
C PHE A 683 -28.44 48.23 -3.08
N SER A 684 -28.20 47.16 -2.32
CA SER A 684 -28.81 46.96 -0.99
C SER A 684 -28.39 48.07 -0.03
N SER A 685 -27.10 48.40 0.00
CA SER A 685 -26.56 49.53 0.78
C SER A 685 -27.18 50.86 0.37
N MET A 686 -27.23 51.17 -0.93
CA MET A 686 -27.88 52.38 -1.44
C MET A 686 -29.37 52.45 -1.07
N ARG A 687 -30.11 51.34 -1.21
CA ARG A 687 -31.53 51.27 -0.78
C ARG A 687 -31.68 51.53 0.71
N SER A 688 -30.80 50.97 1.54
CA SER A 688 -30.78 51.23 2.99
C SER A 688 -30.54 52.71 3.30
N VAL A 689 -29.59 53.34 2.60
CA VAL A 689 -29.29 54.78 2.75
C VAL A 689 -30.50 55.62 2.33
N PHE A 690 -31.14 55.31 1.19
CA PHE A 690 -32.34 56.01 0.76
C PHE A 690 -33.50 55.81 1.74
N ALA A 691 -33.75 54.59 2.22
CA ALA A 691 -34.78 54.32 3.23
C ALA A 691 -34.54 55.12 4.52
N SER A 692 -33.29 55.22 4.98
CA SER A 692 -32.92 56.05 6.12
C SER A 692 -33.19 57.53 5.86
N ARG A 693 -32.86 58.05 4.67
CA ARG A 693 -33.14 59.45 4.31
C ARG A 693 -34.64 59.73 4.21
N TYR A 694 -35.43 58.82 3.62
CA TYR A 694 -36.88 58.94 3.60
C TYR A 694 -37.48 58.90 5.01
N SER A 695 -36.97 58.05 5.90
CA SER A 695 -37.40 58.02 7.30
C SER A 695 -37.10 59.33 8.03
N ILE A 696 -35.96 59.97 7.75
CA ILE A 696 -35.61 61.29 8.29
C ILE A 696 -36.55 62.37 7.74
N VAL A 697 -36.77 62.43 6.43
CA VAL A 697 -37.68 63.42 5.82
C VAL A 697 -39.12 63.26 6.32
N ILE A 698 -39.63 62.03 6.43
CA ILE A 698 -40.97 61.77 6.99
C ILE A 698 -41.03 62.23 8.45
N ARG A 699 -39.97 61.99 9.24
CA ARG A 699 -39.90 62.46 10.63
C ARG A 699 -39.91 63.99 10.70
N ASP A 700 -39.17 64.67 9.82
CA ASP A 700 -39.08 66.14 9.79
C ASP A 700 -40.35 66.81 9.23
N CYS A 701 -41.20 66.10 8.48
CA CYS A 701 -42.50 66.62 8.02
C CYS A 701 -43.65 66.46 9.04
N PHE A 702 -43.47 65.64 10.07
CA PHE A 702 -44.48 65.35 11.10
C PHE A 702 -44.18 66.02 12.47
N VAL A 703 -43.14 66.86 12.52
CA VAL A 703 -42.80 67.77 13.63
C VAL A 703 -43.01 69.19 13.14
#